data_AF-A0A1R3I9H8-F1
#
_entry.id   AF-A0A1R3I9H8-F1
#
_cell.length_a   1.000
_cell.length_b   1.000
_cell.length_c   1.000
_cell.angle_alpha   90.00
_cell.angle_beta   90.00
_cell.angle_gamma   90.00
#
_symmetry.space_group_name_H-M   'P 1'
#
loop_
_entity.id
_entity.type
_entity.pdbx_description
1 polymer ?
#
loop_
_entity_poly.entity_id
_entity_poly.type
_entity_poly.pdbx_seq_one_letter_code
_entity_poly.pdbx_strand_id
1 'polypeptide(L)'
;MEGVKGGKDIVDFVKYIDHVGVGENRGENKAIVDSGEVELERGGDIENKAIVDFMKDMDLDGENENRGDGAIDDFDENAMCDSEIDELECESDDVGNERTMCGEQVDPVELYRELRNRKRGVKMGRADWEILQEVFSYFSKSGWAVNQSLAIYIGRAFFPTSVHQFRNFFFKKCSAAVAKHVVSLGPSDAALKFLFPIFVEFCIEEFPDEIKRFRGMIQSADLTKPHTWFPFARAMKRKIIYHCGPTNSGKTYNALQRFMEAKKGLYCSPLRLLAMEVFDKVNAQGVYCSLHTGQEKKFVPFSNHVACTVEMVSTEELYDVAVIDEIQVMADPYRGFAWTRALLGLKADEIHLCGDPSVLNIVRKICSETGDELHERHYGRFKPLVVEAKTLLGDLKNVRSGDCIVAFSRREIFEVKMAIEKHTGHRCCVIYGALPPETRRQQANLFNDQDNEFDVLVASDAVGMGLNLNIRRVVFYSLSKYNGDKIVPVPASQVKQIAGRAGRRGSRYPDGLTTTLHLDDLGYLIECLKQPFDEVKKVGLFPFFEQVELFAGQLPNVTFCQLLEKFGESCRLDGSYFLCRHDHIKKVANMLEKVRGLTLEDRFNFCFAPVNVRDPRAMYHLLRFASAYSRSVPVNIALGIPKGSAKNDAELLDLETKHQVLSMYLWLSHHFNEETFPYVKKAEEMAMGVADLLGKSLVNACWKPESRQPRRPKPQEKEEEYERPRSLVKLQQKPLEAISDLGFINLEKAAKPDNKLYFSTGRSKSADVATDSNSKEALKGKGTSVASEKAGGSLRASAHIRVTVRFDYQPDICKDYKETGYCGYVDSCMIVEITSLDGN
;
A
#
# COMPACT_ATOMS: atom_id res chain seq x y z
N MET A 1 37.28 -15.68 -13.55
CA MET A 1 36.88 -16.19 -12.20
C MET A 1 37.98 -15.80 -11.22
N GLU A 2 38.26 -14.50 -11.08
CA GLU A 2 39.59 -14.01 -10.67
C GLU A 2 39.60 -12.90 -9.62
N GLY A 3 38.42 -12.38 -9.23
CA GLY A 3 38.30 -11.26 -8.28
C GLY A 3 38.40 -11.63 -6.79
N VAL A 4 38.74 -12.88 -6.45
CA VAL A 4 38.77 -13.38 -5.05
C VAL A 4 40.12 -14.00 -4.73
N LYS A 5 41.18 -13.19 -4.89
CA LYS A 5 42.56 -13.49 -4.44
C LYS A 5 43.20 -12.31 -3.69
N GLY A 6 42.39 -11.64 -2.87
CA GLY A 6 42.81 -10.55 -1.98
C GLY A 6 42.36 -10.83 -0.55
N GLY A 7 43.22 -11.44 0.25
CA GLY A 7 42.93 -11.75 1.66
C GLY A 7 43.06 -10.51 2.55
N LYS A 8 41.99 -9.72 2.65
CA LYS A 8 41.70 -8.68 3.67
C LYS A 8 40.21 -8.28 3.58
N ASP A 9 39.72 -7.55 4.58
CA ASP A 9 38.37 -6.97 4.70
C ASP A 9 37.20 -7.92 5.09
N ILE A 10 37.41 -9.23 5.25
CA ILE A 10 36.39 -10.11 5.90
C ILE A 10 36.16 -9.73 7.37
N VAL A 11 37.17 -9.19 8.05
CA VAL A 11 37.12 -8.90 9.50
C VAL A 11 36.25 -7.68 9.84
N ASP A 12 36.23 -6.66 8.98
CA ASP A 12 35.52 -5.40 9.27
C ASP A 12 34.03 -5.42 8.91
N PHE A 13 33.57 -6.41 8.14
CA PHE A 13 32.15 -6.56 7.76
C PHE A 13 31.25 -7.03 8.93
N VAL A 14 31.84 -7.57 10.01
CA VAL A 14 31.13 -8.28 11.10
C VAL A 14 30.41 -7.34 12.10
N LYS A 15 30.43 -6.02 11.89
CA LYS A 15 30.00 -5.01 12.89
C LYS A 15 28.68 -4.28 12.61
N TYR A 16 27.85 -4.72 11.64
CA TYR A 16 26.65 -3.96 11.28
C TYR A 16 25.40 -4.80 10.99
N ILE A 17 24.26 -4.30 11.51
CA ILE A 17 22.87 -4.78 11.40
C ILE A 17 22.54 -6.03 12.24
N ASP A 18 21.59 -5.81 13.14
CA ASP A 18 20.90 -6.81 13.94
C ASP A 18 19.38 -6.75 13.64
N HIS A 19 18.64 -7.80 14.01
CA HIS A 19 17.17 -7.91 14.08
C HIS A 19 16.35 -7.82 12.76
N VAL A 20 15.68 -8.94 12.43
CA VAL A 20 14.20 -9.15 12.43
C VAL A 20 13.90 -10.49 11.72
N GLY A 21 12.90 -11.27 12.17
CA GLY A 21 12.61 -12.58 11.57
C GLY A 21 11.16 -13.06 11.67
N VAL A 22 10.65 -13.50 10.51
CA VAL A 22 9.43 -14.30 10.20
C VAL A 22 9.76 -15.05 8.89
N GLY A 23 9.19 -16.20 8.49
CA GLY A 23 8.28 -17.16 9.12
C GLY A 23 7.51 -17.95 8.04
N GLU A 24 7.28 -19.26 8.22
CA GLU A 24 6.73 -20.17 7.20
C GLU A 24 5.93 -21.34 7.83
N ASN A 25 5.10 -22.15 7.14
CA ASN A 25 4.28 -22.05 5.90
C ASN A 25 3.62 -23.45 5.61
N ARG A 26 2.71 -23.56 4.61
CA ARG A 26 2.21 -24.79 3.92
C ARG A 26 1.26 -25.70 4.75
N GLY A 27 0.37 -26.53 4.18
CA GLY A 27 0.04 -26.88 2.77
C GLY A 27 -1.06 -27.97 2.73
N GLU A 28 -1.55 -28.55 1.62
CA GLU A 28 -1.28 -28.35 0.17
C GLU A 28 -2.56 -28.50 -0.72
N ASN A 29 -2.80 -29.61 -1.45
CA ASN A 29 -3.87 -29.75 -2.46
C ASN A 29 -4.32 -31.21 -2.77
N LYS A 30 -5.52 -31.40 -3.34
CA LYS A 30 -5.92 -32.57 -4.15
C LYS A 30 -6.96 -32.19 -5.22
N ALA A 31 -7.02 -32.93 -6.33
CA ALA A 31 -7.81 -32.57 -7.52
C ALA A 31 -8.68 -33.72 -8.05
N ILE A 32 -9.79 -33.39 -8.71
CA ILE A 32 -10.66 -34.29 -9.49
C ILE A 32 -11.02 -33.58 -10.82
N VAL A 33 -11.26 -34.36 -11.87
CA VAL A 33 -11.64 -33.89 -13.21
C VAL A 33 -13.02 -34.44 -13.56
N ASP A 34 -13.87 -33.63 -14.19
CA ASP A 34 -14.99 -34.10 -15.01
C ASP A 34 -15.26 -33.12 -16.16
N SER A 35 -16.02 -33.55 -17.17
CA SER A 35 -16.19 -32.85 -18.46
C SER A 35 -17.62 -32.93 -18.99
N GLY A 36 -18.19 -31.80 -19.42
CA GLY A 36 -19.48 -31.76 -20.10
C GLY A 36 -19.70 -30.48 -20.92
N GLU A 37 -20.18 -30.64 -22.15
CA GLU A 37 -20.60 -29.56 -23.04
C GLU A 37 -22.13 -29.42 -23.01
N VAL A 38 -22.65 -28.18 -22.94
CA VAL A 38 -24.07 -27.85 -23.19
C VAL A 38 -24.15 -26.48 -23.88
N GLU A 39 -25.19 -26.30 -24.70
CA GLU A 39 -25.38 -25.23 -25.69
C GLU A 39 -25.81 -23.85 -25.11
N LEU A 40 -25.88 -22.84 -25.97
CA LEU A 40 -26.26 -21.46 -25.62
C LEU A 40 -27.79 -21.25 -25.60
N GLU A 41 -28.30 -20.55 -24.58
CA GLU A 41 -29.22 -19.41 -24.79
C GLU A 41 -29.39 -18.54 -23.53
N ARG A 42 -29.88 -17.29 -23.68
CA ARG A 42 -30.24 -16.32 -22.60
C ARG A 42 -29.11 -15.79 -21.70
N GLY A 43 -28.17 -15.04 -22.29
CA GLY A 43 -27.02 -14.43 -21.58
C GLY A 43 -27.30 -13.33 -20.53
N GLY A 44 -28.54 -13.07 -20.12
CA GLY A 44 -28.85 -12.09 -19.05
C GLY A 44 -28.88 -12.72 -17.66
N ASP A 45 -29.76 -13.70 -17.46
CA ASP A 45 -29.92 -14.39 -16.18
C ASP A 45 -28.77 -15.37 -15.90
N ILE A 46 -28.19 -15.96 -16.96
CA ILE A 46 -27.01 -16.83 -16.86
C ILE A 46 -25.78 -16.06 -16.40
N GLU A 47 -25.59 -14.80 -16.81
CA GLU A 47 -24.47 -13.97 -16.36
C GLU A 47 -24.57 -13.69 -14.86
N ASN A 48 -25.75 -13.31 -14.35
CA ASN A 48 -25.98 -13.15 -12.92
C ASN A 48 -25.78 -14.47 -12.15
N LYS A 49 -26.25 -15.60 -12.68
CA LYS A 49 -26.05 -16.92 -12.05
C LYS A 49 -24.56 -17.28 -11.96
N ALA A 50 -23.82 -17.16 -13.06
CA ALA A 50 -22.40 -17.50 -13.10
C ALA A 50 -21.53 -16.54 -12.27
N ILE A 51 -21.92 -15.27 -12.13
CA ILE A 51 -21.34 -14.33 -11.15
C ILE A 51 -21.60 -14.83 -9.71
N VAL A 52 -22.84 -15.21 -9.39
CA VAL A 52 -23.20 -15.70 -8.04
C VAL A 52 -22.52 -17.02 -7.71
N ASP A 53 -22.30 -17.90 -8.68
CA ASP A 53 -21.56 -19.15 -8.49
C ASP A 53 -20.05 -18.86 -8.31
N PHE A 54 -19.45 -17.98 -9.11
CA PHE A 54 -18.07 -17.50 -8.90
C PHE A 54 -17.86 -16.80 -7.54
N MET A 55 -18.87 -16.09 -7.03
CA MET A 55 -18.80 -15.46 -5.70
C MET A 55 -18.73 -16.49 -4.56
N LYS A 56 -19.34 -17.68 -4.71
CA LYS A 56 -19.23 -18.77 -3.72
C LYS A 56 -17.81 -19.35 -3.71
N ASP A 57 -17.22 -19.53 -4.89
CA ASP A 57 -15.83 -19.99 -5.08
C ASP A 57 -14.78 -19.02 -4.51
N MET A 58 -15.16 -17.80 -4.12
CA MET A 58 -14.29 -16.80 -3.47
C MET A 58 -14.42 -16.74 -1.95
N ASP A 59 -15.50 -17.26 -1.35
CA ASP A 59 -15.86 -17.02 0.07
C ASP A 59 -15.24 -18.04 1.07
N LEU A 60 -14.19 -18.77 0.65
CA LEU A 60 -13.43 -19.70 1.50
C LEU A 60 -12.32 -18.99 2.28
N ASP A 61 -12.71 -18.09 3.20
CA ASP A 61 -11.88 -17.71 4.35
C ASP A 61 -11.67 -18.99 5.22
N GLY A 62 -10.43 -19.38 5.52
CA GLY A 62 -10.14 -20.68 6.13
C GLY A 62 -10.53 -20.81 7.62
N GLU A 63 -11.50 -21.68 7.92
CA GLU A 63 -11.79 -22.14 9.30
C GLU A 63 -10.93 -23.36 9.65
N ASN A 64 -10.27 -23.31 10.81
CA ASN A 64 -9.29 -24.30 11.25
C ASN A 64 -9.93 -25.29 12.23
N GLU A 65 -10.46 -26.41 11.73
CA GLU A 65 -11.12 -27.42 12.60
C GLU A 65 -10.10 -28.23 13.42
N ASN A 66 -10.13 -28.05 14.74
CA ASN A 66 -9.44 -28.92 15.69
C ASN A 66 -10.10 -30.30 15.75
N ARG A 67 -9.45 -31.31 15.18
CA ARG A 67 -9.57 -32.72 15.57
C ARG A 67 -8.15 -33.29 15.60
N GLY A 68 -7.70 -34.01 16.62
CA GLY A 68 -8.44 -34.59 17.74
C GLY A 68 -8.30 -36.10 17.75
N ASP A 69 -7.05 -36.58 17.69
CA ASP A 69 -6.69 -37.99 17.65
C ASP A 69 -5.73 -38.33 18.80
N GLY A 70 -5.72 -39.61 19.17
CA GLY A 70 -4.76 -40.19 20.09
C GLY A 70 -4.84 -41.71 20.04
N ALA A 71 -3.74 -42.38 20.41
CA ALA A 71 -3.56 -43.84 20.34
C ALA A 71 -3.52 -44.42 18.90
N ILE A 72 -2.81 -45.53 18.62
CA ILE A 72 -1.68 -46.19 19.31
C ILE A 72 -1.03 -47.16 18.31
N ASP A 73 0.30 -47.33 18.38
CA ASP A 73 1.12 -48.39 17.76
C ASP A 73 0.94 -48.60 16.21
N ASP A 74 1.75 -49.35 15.48
CA ASP A 74 3.01 -50.05 15.77
C ASP A 74 3.87 -50.04 14.48
N PHE A 75 5.19 -50.27 14.57
CA PHE A 75 5.93 -51.20 13.69
C PHE A 75 7.42 -51.28 14.03
N ASP A 76 7.90 -52.50 14.16
CA ASP A 76 9.28 -52.90 14.51
C ASP A 76 10.19 -53.01 13.28
N GLU A 77 11.48 -52.71 13.44
CA GLU A 77 12.51 -53.21 12.53
C GLU A 77 13.89 -53.36 13.22
N ASN A 78 13.94 -54.24 14.23
CA ASN A 78 15.22 -54.79 14.72
C ASN A 78 15.84 -55.74 13.67
N ALA A 79 17.02 -55.38 13.15
CA ALA A 79 17.84 -56.27 12.33
C ALA A 79 19.29 -56.30 12.85
N MET A 80 19.62 -57.33 13.65
CA MET A 80 21.00 -57.63 14.03
C MET A 80 21.78 -58.21 12.84
N CYS A 81 23.08 -57.93 12.79
CA CYS A 81 24.03 -58.71 12.02
C CYS A 81 25.29 -58.87 12.89
N ASP A 82 25.56 -60.11 13.31
CA ASP A 82 26.68 -60.42 14.21
C ASP A 82 28.03 -60.50 13.48
N SER A 83 29.09 -60.50 14.28
CA SER A 83 30.48 -60.48 13.82
C SER A 83 30.97 -61.79 13.20
N GLU A 84 31.86 -61.67 12.21
CA GLU A 84 33.02 -62.57 12.11
C GLU A 84 34.29 -61.81 12.51
N ILE A 85 35.29 -62.57 13.00
CA ILE A 85 36.54 -62.09 13.58
C ILE A 85 37.67 -62.46 12.63
N ASP A 86 38.54 -61.50 12.33
CA ASP A 86 39.86 -61.78 11.76
C ASP A 86 40.91 -61.01 12.59
N GLU A 87 41.75 -61.75 13.31
CA GLU A 87 42.92 -61.20 14.01
C GLU A 87 44.10 -61.18 13.04
N LEU A 88 44.58 -59.99 12.68
CA LEU A 88 45.84 -59.81 11.97
C LEU A 88 46.67 -58.69 12.60
N GLU A 89 47.98 -58.87 12.54
CA GLU A 89 48.91 -58.38 13.57
C GLU A 89 49.23 -56.88 13.49
N CYS A 90 49.68 -56.33 14.62
CA CYS A 90 50.08 -54.92 14.72
C CYS A 90 51.51 -54.72 14.24
N GLU A 91 51.69 -54.18 13.03
CA GLU A 91 52.94 -53.47 12.70
C GLU A 91 52.85 -52.02 13.20
N SER A 92 53.75 -51.67 14.10
CA SER A 92 53.88 -50.33 14.68
C SER A 92 54.97 -49.54 13.96
N ASP A 93 54.60 -48.49 13.21
CA ASP A 93 55.49 -47.35 12.91
C ASP A 93 54.69 -46.14 12.36
N ASP A 94 54.56 -45.09 13.17
CA ASP A 94 55.03 -43.72 12.86
C ASP A 94 54.63 -42.78 14.02
N VAL A 95 55.62 -42.32 14.81
CA VAL A 95 55.41 -41.40 15.95
C VAL A 95 55.47 -39.94 15.45
N GLY A 96 54.48 -39.58 14.63
CA GLY A 96 54.45 -38.37 13.81
C GLY A 96 53.72 -37.15 14.41
N ASN A 97 54.25 -36.57 15.48
CA ASN A 97 54.06 -35.14 15.87
C ASN A 97 52.61 -34.64 16.09
N GLU A 98 52.04 -34.87 17.29
CA GLU A 98 50.80 -34.18 17.73
C GLU A 98 51.04 -32.68 17.97
N ARG A 99 50.64 -31.81 17.02
CA ARG A 99 50.52 -30.37 17.27
C ARG A 99 49.41 -30.08 18.28
N THR A 100 49.78 -29.65 19.49
CA THR A 100 48.85 -29.14 20.49
C THR A 100 48.24 -27.82 20.00
N MET A 101 46.99 -27.85 19.51
CA MET A 101 46.29 -26.66 19.04
C MET A 101 45.88 -25.76 20.23
N CYS A 102 46.77 -24.86 20.63
CA CYS A 102 46.56 -23.86 21.66
C CYS A 102 47.07 -22.49 21.21
N GLY A 103 46.16 -21.53 21.01
CA GLY A 103 46.48 -20.11 20.88
C GLY A 103 46.82 -19.58 19.48
N GLU A 104 47.30 -20.40 18.54
CA GLU A 104 47.56 -19.93 17.17
C GLU A 104 46.29 -19.88 16.32
N GLN A 105 46.16 -18.82 15.51
CA GLN A 105 45.01 -18.57 14.65
C GLN A 105 45.10 -19.39 13.36
N VAL A 106 44.78 -20.68 13.46
CA VAL A 106 44.81 -21.65 12.34
C VAL A 106 44.02 -21.12 11.14
N ASP A 107 44.66 -21.08 9.95
CA ASP A 107 43.97 -20.73 8.71
C ASP A 107 42.87 -21.76 8.40
N PRO A 108 41.59 -21.37 8.36
CA PRO A 108 40.49 -22.29 8.05
C PRO A 108 40.64 -22.96 6.67
N VAL A 109 41.32 -22.29 5.73
CA VAL A 109 41.57 -22.83 4.38
C VAL A 109 42.63 -23.93 4.43
N GLU A 110 43.66 -23.80 5.26
CA GLU A 110 44.64 -24.87 5.50
C GLU A 110 44.00 -26.04 6.25
N LEU A 111 43.19 -25.75 7.27
CA LEU A 111 42.46 -26.76 8.05
C LEU A 111 41.45 -27.55 7.19
N TYR A 112 40.71 -26.89 6.30
CA TYR A 112 39.81 -27.54 5.35
C TYR A 112 40.57 -28.47 4.38
N ARG A 113 41.73 -28.04 3.85
CA ARG A 113 42.59 -28.89 3.02
C ARG A 113 43.10 -30.13 3.78
N GLU A 114 43.50 -29.97 5.04
CA GLU A 114 43.94 -31.10 5.88
C GLU A 114 42.82 -32.13 6.05
N LEU A 115 41.61 -31.67 6.40
CA LEU A 115 40.41 -32.51 6.53
C LEU A 115 40.10 -33.25 5.22
N ARG A 116 40.07 -32.54 4.08
CA ARG A 116 39.76 -33.13 2.78
C ARG A 116 40.74 -34.25 2.39
N ASN A 117 42.03 -34.04 2.60
CA ASN A 117 43.09 -34.96 2.17
C ASN A 117 43.18 -36.25 3.01
N ARG A 118 42.60 -36.30 4.22
CA ARG A 118 42.55 -37.52 5.04
C ARG A 118 41.70 -38.61 4.37
N LYS A 119 42.19 -39.86 4.36
CA LYS A 119 41.46 -40.99 3.73
C LYS A 119 40.23 -41.41 4.53
N ARG A 120 40.35 -41.54 5.86
CA ARG A 120 39.26 -41.84 6.82
C ARG A 120 39.41 -40.96 8.07
N GLY A 121 38.30 -40.56 8.68
CA GLY A 121 38.26 -39.99 10.03
C GLY A 121 38.44 -41.05 11.12
N VAL A 122 38.59 -40.60 12.36
CA VAL A 122 38.82 -41.46 13.55
C VAL A 122 37.48 -41.97 14.13
N LYS A 123 37.42 -43.22 14.62
CA LYS A 123 36.27 -43.71 15.40
C LYS A 123 36.18 -42.90 16.71
N MET A 124 35.11 -42.14 16.89
CA MET A 124 34.89 -41.31 18.09
C MET A 124 34.17 -42.08 19.20
N GLY A 125 34.33 -41.63 20.45
CA GLY A 125 33.52 -42.10 21.58
C GLY A 125 32.05 -41.69 21.42
N ARG A 126 31.14 -42.46 22.02
CA ARG A 126 29.69 -42.22 21.91
C ARG A 126 29.28 -40.84 22.44
N ALA A 127 29.79 -40.44 23.62
CA ALA A 127 29.53 -39.12 24.19
C ALA A 127 30.06 -37.97 23.32
N ASP A 128 31.29 -38.09 22.81
CA ASP A 128 31.88 -37.10 21.89
C ASP A 128 31.04 -36.93 20.61
N TRP A 129 30.49 -38.05 20.11
CA TRP A 129 29.62 -38.05 18.92
C TRP A 129 28.26 -37.40 19.22
N GLU A 130 27.65 -37.71 20.36
CA GLU A 130 26.39 -37.09 20.82
C GLU A 130 26.55 -35.57 20.96
N ILE A 131 27.63 -35.09 21.60
CA ILE A 131 27.95 -33.66 21.70
C ILE A 131 28.16 -33.01 20.32
N LEU A 132 28.87 -33.66 19.39
CA LEU A 132 29.02 -33.12 18.03
C LEU A 132 27.68 -33.05 17.28
N GLN A 133 26.74 -33.99 17.48
CA GLN A 133 25.40 -33.89 16.88
C GLN A 133 24.64 -32.68 17.42
N GLU A 134 24.77 -32.35 18.71
CA GLU A 134 24.20 -31.14 19.29
C GLU A 134 24.83 -29.87 18.70
N VAL A 135 26.16 -29.83 18.54
CA VAL A 135 26.86 -28.70 17.88
C VAL A 135 26.35 -28.48 16.45
N PHE A 136 26.21 -29.52 15.64
CA PHE A 136 25.69 -29.39 14.27
C PHE A 136 24.17 -29.11 14.21
N SER A 137 23.39 -29.59 15.19
CA SER A 137 21.97 -29.25 15.36
C SER A 137 21.80 -27.76 15.69
N TYR A 138 22.65 -27.23 16.59
CA TYR A 138 22.73 -25.81 16.92
C TYR A 138 23.19 -24.97 15.72
N PHE A 139 24.18 -25.43 14.96
CA PHE A 139 24.67 -24.77 13.74
C PHE A 139 23.59 -24.63 12.67
N SER A 140 22.84 -25.71 12.40
CA SER A 140 21.74 -25.71 11.42
C SER A 140 20.58 -24.77 11.80
N LYS A 141 20.41 -24.49 13.11
CA LYS A 141 19.37 -23.60 13.66
C LYS A 141 19.86 -22.16 13.92
N SER A 142 21.16 -21.88 13.82
CA SER A 142 21.72 -20.59 14.19
C SER A 142 21.38 -19.49 13.18
N GLY A 143 20.60 -18.50 13.64
CA GLY A 143 20.27 -17.31 12.83
C GLY A 143 21.50 -16.49 12.41
N TRP A 144 22.56 -16.46 13.24
CA TRP A 144 23.83 -15.84 12.87
C TRP A 144 24.48 -16.57 11.69
N ALA A 145 24.60 -17.89 11.76
CA ALA A 145 25.19 -18.70 10.70
C ALA A 145 24.40 -18.64 9.39
N VAL A 146 23.06 -18.67 9.46
CA VAL A 146 22.16 -18.43 8.32
C VAL A 146 22.47 -17.09 7.66
N ASN A 147 22.56 -16.00 8.44
CA ASN A 147 22.76 -14.66 7.89
C ASN A 147 24.15 -14.49 7.27
N GLN A 148 25.20 -15.04 7.88
CA GLN A 148 26.55 -15.03 7.29
C GLN A 148 26.62 -15.89 6.01
N SER A 149 25.84 -16.98 5.92
CA SER A 149 25.77 -17.84 4.72
C SER A 149 25.24 -17.10 3.48
N LEU A 150 24.37 -16.10 3.65
CA LEU A 150 23.88 -15.28 2.54
C LEU A 150 25.01 -14.49 1.87
N ALA A 151 26.07 -14.11 2.60
CA ALA A 151 27.22 -13.39 2.05
C ALA A 151 28.07 -14.25 1.09
N ILE A 152 28.04 -15.59 1.25
CA ILE A 152 28.67 -16.56 0.33
C ILE A 152 27.68 -17.13 -0.69
N TYR A 153 26.49 -16.52 -0.84
CA TYR A 153 25.40 -16.95 -1.72
C TYR A 153 24.80 -18.34 -1.40
N ILE A 154 24.86 -18.78 -0.14
CA ILE A 154 24.10 -19.95 0.33
C ILE A 154 22.74 -19.46 0.89
N GLY A 155 21.68 -19.70 0.11
CA GLY A 155 20.32 -19.23 0.43
C GLY A 155 19.72 -19.90 1.68
N ARG A 156 18.88 -19.16 2.42
CA ARG A 156 18.29 -19.58 3.72
C ARG A 156 17.57 -20.95 3.69
N ALA A 157 16.90 -21.29 2.59
CA ALA A 157 16.23 -22.57 2.41
C ALA A 157 17.19 -23.74 2.12
N PHE A 158 18.38 -23.47 1.55
CA PHE A 158 19.41 -24.47 1.28
C PHE A 158 20.39 -24.64 2.45
N PHE A 159 20.54 -23.63 3.31
CA PHE A 159 21.46 -23.65 4.45
C PHE A 159 21.37 -24.93 5.32
N PRO A 160 20.19 -25.38 5.81
CA PRO A 160 20.10 -26.60 6.62
C PRO A 160 20.58 -27.86 5.88
N THR A 161 20.32 -27.94 4.56
CA THR A 161 20.78 -29.02 3.68
C THR A 161 22.30 -29.00 3.52
N SER A 162 22.88 -27.81 3.31
CA SER A 162 24.34 -27.65 3.21
C SER A 162 25.05 -27.97 4.54
N VAL A 163 24.48 -27.59 5.70
CA VAL A 163 25.01 -27.94 7.03
C VAL A 163 24.88 -29.44 7.29
N HIS A 164 23.79 -30.09 6.87
CA HIS A 164 23.66 -31.55 6.97
C HIS A 164 24.75 -32.27 6.15
N GLN A 165 25.03 -31.81 4.93
CA GLN A 165 26.09 -32.38 4.10
C GLN A 165 27.48 -32.10 4.67
N PHE A 166 27.74 -30.88 5.15
CA PHE A 166 29.00 -30.52 5.83
C PHE A 166 29.24 -31.35 7.09
N ARG A 167 28.21 -31.56 7.93
CA ARG A 167 28.24 -32.47 9.09
C ARG A 167 28.65 -33.88 8.66
N ASN A 168 28.05 -34.40 7.58
CA ASN A 168 28.35 -35.73 7.08
C ASN A 168 29.76 -35.84 6.46
N PHE A 169 30.30 -34.76 5.88
CA PHE A 169 31.71 -34.65 5.49
C PHE A 169 32.64 -34.64 6.71
N PHE A 170 32.33 -33.79 7.70
CA PHE A 170 33.10 -33.63 8.92
C PHE A 170 33.25 -34.96 9.67
N PHE A 171 32.16 -35.67 9.98
CA PHE A 171 32.23 -36.98 10.63
C PHE A 171 33.01 -38.04 9.82
N LYS A 172 33.09 -37.93 8.49
CA LYS A 172 33.87 -38.86 7.63
C LYS A 172 35.37 -38.52 7.56
N LYS A 173 35.77 -37.30 7.93
CA LYS A 173 37.11 -36.73 7.64
C LYS A 173 37.84 -36.12 8.84
N CYS A 174 37.15 -35.86 9.94
CA CYS A 174 37.71 -35.14 11.08
C CYS A 174 38.88 -35.88 11.77
N SER A 175 39.88 -35.10 12.21
CA SER A 175 40.99 -35.57 13.02
C SER A 175 40.63 -35.57 14.51
N ALA A 176 41.24 -36.44 15.31
CA ALA A 176 40.93 -36.53 16.74
C ALA A 176 41.18 -35.22 17.50
N ALA A 177 42.17 -34.42 17.09
CA ALA A 177 42.46 -33.11 17.69
C ALA A 177 41.34 -32.10 17.41
N VAL A 178 40.89 -31.97 16.15
CA VAL A 178 39.82 -31.05 15.76
C VAL A 178 38.47 -31.49 16.36
N ALA A 179 38.19 -32.80 16.39
CA ALA A 179 37.01 -33.35 17.04
C ALA A 179 36.97 -33.02 18.54
N LYS A 180 38.06 -33.30 19.28
CA LYS A 180 38.17 -32.96 20.70
C LYS A 180 38.06 -31.45 20.96
N HIS A 181 38.62 -30.62 20.09
CA HIS A 181 38.49 -29.16 20.21
C HIS A 181 37.03 -28.71 20.08
N VAL A 182 36.32 -29.14 19.04
CA VAL A 182 34.89 -28.77 18.86
C VAL A 182 34.01 -29.33 19.98
N VAL A 183 34.27 -30.56 20.46
CA VAL A 183 33.60 -31.12 21.64
C VAL A 183 33.85 -30.26 22.90
N SER A 184 35.08 -29.78 23.11
CA SER A 184 35.43 -28.91 24.26
C SER A 184 34.78 -27.53 24.22
N LEU A 185 34.31 -27.06 23.05
CA LEU A 185 33.57 -25.81 22.90
C LEU A 185 32.06 -25.96 23.13
N GLY A 186 31.52 -27.18 23.03
CA GLY A 186 30.09 -27.47 23.15
C GLY A 186 29.21 -26.76 22.09
N PRO A 187 27.87 -26.86 22.20
CA PRO A 187 26.93 -26.16 21.32
C PRO A 187 26.91 -24.65 21.65
N SER A 188 27.94 -23.93 21.19
CA SER A 188 28.19 -22.53 21.55
C SER A 188 28.56 -21.65 20.36
N ASP A 189 28.44 -20.35 20.56
CA ASP A 189 28.88 -19.30 19.63
C ASP A 189 30.37 -19.40 19.24
N ALA A 190 31.21 -19.97 20.10
CA ALA A 190 32.62 -20.23 19.81
C ALA A 190 32.78 -21.38 18.81
N ALA A 191 32.04 -22.48 18.99
CA ALA A 191 32.01 -23.59 18.03
C ALA A 191 31.44 -23.15 16.68
N LEU A 192 30.41 -22.29 16.66
CA LEU A 192 29.89 -21.67 15.43
C LEU A 192 30.97 -20.87 14.69
N LYS A 193 31.67 -19.98 15.38
CA LYS A 193 32.70 -19.10 14.79
C LYS A 193 33.94 -19.88 14.33
N PHE A 194 34.25 -21.03 14.93
CA PHE A 194 35.29 -21.95 14.49
C PHE A 194 34.86 -22.77 13.25
N LEU A 195 33.66 -23.35 13.25
CA LEU A 195 33.18 -24.21 12.16
C LEU A 195 32.78 -23.41 10.91
N PHE A 196 32.27 -22.18 11.06
CA PHE A 196 31.70 -21.43 9.93
C PHE A 196 32.71 -21.14 8.79
N PRO A 197 33.96 -20.71 9.05
CA PRO A 197 34.95 -20.55 7.97
C PRO A 197 35.33 -21.86 7.25
N ILE A 198 35.32 -23.00 7.96
CA ILE A 198 35.57 -24.33 7.36
C ILE A 198 34.37 -24.75 6.48
N PHE A 199 33.15 -24.43 6.93
CA PHE A 199 31.91 -24.61 6.19
C PHE A 199 31.85 -23.74 4.92
N VAL A 200 32.39 -22.52 4.96
CA VAL A 200 32.51 -21.64 3.78
C VAL A 200 33.33 -22.30 2.67
N GLU A 201 34.53 -22.78 2.98
CA GLU A 201 35.40 -23.46 2.01
C GLU A 201 34.75 -24.75 1.46
N PHE A 202 34.12 -25.54 2.32
CA PHE A 202 33.33 -26.71 1.92
C PHE A 202 32.20 -26.34 0.94
N CYS A 203 31.43 -25.28 1.21
CA CYS A 203 30.35 -24.86 0.33
C CYS A 203 30.85 -24.30 -1.01
N ILE A 204 31.98 -23.60 -1.03
CA ILE A 204 32.61 -23.08 -2.26
C ILE A 204 33.05 -24.23 -3.19
N GLU A 205 33.51 -25.35 -2.63
CA GLU A 205 33.98 -26.49 -3.41
C GLU A 205 32.89 -27.51 -3.79
N GLU A 206 31.97 -27.84 -2.89
CA GLU A 206 30.95 -28.88 -3.12
C GLU A 206 29.64 -28.32 -3.72
N PHE A 207 29.36 -27.01 -3.57
CA PHE A 207 28.15 -26.36 -4.13
C PHE A 207 28.42 -25.17 -5.08
N PRO A 208 29.45 -25.19 -5.95
CA PRO A 208 29.82 -24.04 -6.78
C PRO A 208 28.70 -23.61 -7.75
N ASP A 209 27.93 -24.56 -8.30
CA ASP A 209 26.83 -24.23 -9.21
C ASP A 209 25.59 -23.68 -8.49
N GLU A 210 25.28 -24.10 -7.25
CA GLU A 210 24.16 -23.52 -6.49
C GLU A 210 24.53 -22.11 -5.96
N ILE A 211 25.78 -21.91 -5.51
CA ILE A 211 26.33 -20.58 -5.19
C ILE A 211 26.26 -19.66 -6.41
N LYS A 212 26.66 -20.14 -7.59
CA LYS A 212 26.60 -19.41 -8.87
C LYS A 212 25.17 -19.10 -9.29
N ARG A 213 24.22 -20.03 -9.09
CA ARG A 213 22.80 -19.86 -9.38
C ARG A 213 22.15 -18.84 -8.45
N PHE A 214 22.32 -18.97 -7.14
CA PHE A 214 21.79 -18.02 -6.17
C PHE A 214 22.43 -16.64 -6.34
N ARG A 215 23.72 -16.56 -6.68
CA ARG A 215 24.38 -15.32 -7.09
C ARG A 215 23.74 -14.69 -8.34
N GLY A 216 23.44 -15.48 -9.37
CA GLY A 216 22.72 -15.00 -10.56
C GLY A 216 21.33 -14.46 -10.23
N MET A 217 20.59 -15.15 -9.35
CA MET A 217 19.27 -14.76 -8.85
C MET A 217 19.29 -13.46 -8.03
N ILE A 218 20.29 -13.27 -7.17
CA ILE A 218 20.49 -12.03 -6.41
C ILE A 218 20.95 -10.89 -7.34
N GLN A 219 21.73 -11.17 -8.37
CA GLN A 219 22.17 -10.17 -9.36
C GLN A 219 21.04 -9.71 -10.29
N SER A 220 20.06 -10.56 -10.61
CA SER A 220 18.89 -10.18 -11.42
C SER A 220 17.83 -9.42 -10.62
N ALA A 221 17.81 -9.55 -9.29
CA ALA A 221 17.00 -8.76 -8.37
C ALA A 221 17.73 -7.52 -7.78
N ASP A 222 18.90 -7.13 -8.32
CA ASP A 222 19.64 -5.97 -7.82
C ASP A 222 19.08 -4.65 -8.39
N LEU A 223 18.32 -3.94 -7.56
CA LEU A 223 17.73 -2.63 -7.87
C LEU A 223 18.47 -1.47 -7.17
N THR A 224 19.71 -1.66 -6.73
CA THR A 224 20.46 -0.66 -5.93
C THR A 224 20.82 0.61 -6.71
N LYS A 225 20.88 0.55 -8.04
CA LYS A 225 21.29 1.68 -8.92
C LYS A 225 20.26 1.97 -10.02
N PRO A 226 19.04 2.43 -9.69
CA PRO A 226 17.97 2.59 -10.68
C PRO A 226 18.28 3.61 -11.78
N HIS A 227 19.25 4.50 -11.57
CA HIS A 227 19.72 5.43 -12.59
C HIS A 227 20.45 4.75 -13.77
N THR A 228 20.99 3.52 -13.61
CA THR A 228 21.70 2.83 -14.71
C THR A 228 20.75 2.16 -15.70
N TRP A 229 19.47 1.99 -15.36
CA TRP A 229 18.45 1.38 -16.24
C TRP A 229 18.14 2.24 -17.47
N PHE A 230 18.53 3.52 -17.45
CA PHE A 230 18.22 4.49 -18.50
C PHE A 230 19.49 5.09 -19.14
N PRO A 231 20.40 4.27 -19.70
CA PRO A 231 21.74 4.71 -20.11
C PRO A 231 21.70 5.89 -21.09
N PHE A 232 20.74 5.90 -22.02
CA PHE A 232 20.54 7.01 -22.96
C PHE A 232 20.15 8.33 -22.28
N ALA A 233 19.33 8.29 -21.21
CA ALA A 233 19.02 9.48 -20.42
C ALA A 233 20.22 9.94 -19.57
N ARG A 234 21.19 9.06 -19.26
CA ARG A 234 22.45 9.40 -18.56
C ARG A 234 23.56 9.86 -19.52
N ALA A 235 23.45 9.55 -20.81
CA ALA A 235 24.29 10.12 -21.86
C ALA A 235 23.92 11.57 -22.23
N MET A 236 22.72 12.03 -21.89
CA MET A 236 22.26 13.40 -22.06
C MET A 236 22.57 14.27 -20.84
N LYS A 237 22.95 15.53 -21.06
CA LYS A 237 22.94 16.57 -20.03
C LYS A 237 21.51 17.09 -19.88
N ARG A 238 20.84 16.76 -18.79
CA ARG A 238 19.47 17.22 -18.49
C ARG A 238 19.48 18.26 -17.36
N LYS A 239 18.54 19.18 -17.42
CA LYS A 239 18.36 20.27 -16.45
C LYS A 239 17.01 20.11 -15.75
N ILE A 240 17.05 19.91 -14.44
CA ILE A 240 15.88 19.69 -13.59
C ILE A 240 15.44 21.03 -12.98
N ILE A 241 14.20 21.45 -13.22
CA ILE A 241 13.65 22.70 -12.68
C ILE A 241 12.55 22.35 -11.67
N TYR A 242 12.86 22.44 -10.38
CA TYR A 242 11.94 22.08 -9.30
C TYR A 242 11.09 23.30 -8.88
N HIS A 243 9.82 23.30 -9.28
CA HIS A 243 8.82 24.27 -8.87
C HIS A 243 8.20 23.88 -7.52
N CYS A 244 8.86 24.27 -6.43
CA CYS A 244 8.48 23.98 -5.05
C CYS A 244 7.38 24.95 -4.56
N GLY A 245 6.20 24.45 -4.20
CA GLY A 245 5.21 25.27 -3.52
C GLY A 245 3.92 24.53 -3.11
N PRO A 246 3.10 25.15 -2.24
CA PRO A 246 1.81 24.59 -1.84
C PRO A 246 0.83 24.54 -3.02
N THR A 247 -0.37 24.00 -2.80
CA THR A 247 -1.49 24.16 -3.75
C THR A 247 -1.86 25.64 -3.91
N ASN A 248 -2.38 26.03 -5.09
CA ASN A 248 -2.77 27.42 -5.41
C ASN A 248 -1.61 28.45 -5.32
N SER A 249 -0.41 28.04 -5.76
CA SER A 249 0.83 28.84 -5.79
C SER A 249 1.31 29.24 -7.20
N GLY A 250 0.68 28.68 -8.25
CA GLY A 250 1.07 28.92 -9.65
C GLY A 250 2.24 28.07 -10.17
N LYS A 251 2.80 27.14 -9.37
CA LYS A 251 3.92 26.26 -9.77
C LYS A 251 3.70 25.60 -11.15
N THR A 252 2.62 24.82 -11.31
CA THR A 252 2.28 24.08 -12.53
C THR A 252 1.95 25.00 -13.71
N TYR A 253 1.42 26.21 -13.47
CA TYR A 253 1.18 27.17 -14.55
C TYR A 253 2.48 27.60 -15.24
N ASN A 254 3.54 27.88 -14.46
CA ASN A 254 4.83 28.28 -15.01
C ASN A 254 5.50 27.15 -15.81
N ALA A 255 5.41 25.91 -15.34
CA ALA A 255 5.87 24.74 -16.10
C ALA A 255 5.07 24.53 -17.39
N LEU A 256 3.74 24.70 -17.35
CA LEU A 256 2.88 24.57 -18.52
C LEU A 256 3.10 25.67 -19.57
N GLN A 257 3.46 26.91 -19.19
CA GLN A 257 3.89 27.92 -20.17
C GLN A 257 5.12 27.43 -20.94
N ARG A 258 6.18 27.04 -20.22
CA ARG A 258 7.45 26.57 -20.82
C ARG A 258 7.29 25.32 -21.69
N PHE A 259 6.35 24.42 -21.33
CA PHE A 259 5.94 23.28 -22.15
C PHE A 259 5.25 23.70 -23.45
N MET A 260 4.34 24.68 -23.43
CA MET A 260 3.69 25.19 -24.66
C MET A 260 4.66 25.99 -25.55
N GLU A 261 5.70 26.59 -24.99
CA GLU A 261 6.79 27.26 -25.71
C GLU A 261 7.80 26.28 -26.36
N ALA A 262 7.79 25.00 -25.97
CA ALA A 262 8.66 23.98 -26.57
C ALA A 262 8.21 23.61 -27.99
N LYS A 263 9.14 23.14 -28.84
CA LYS A 263 8.79 22.56 -30.15
C LYS A 263 8.20 21.17 -29.97
N LYS A 264 8.75 20.38 -29.04
CA LYS A 264 8.25 19.05 -28.65
C LYS A 264 8.21 18.92 -27.13
N GLY A 265 7.04 18.59 -26.58
CA GLY A 265 6.81 18.65 -25.12
C GLY A 265 6.02 17.45 -24.56
N LEU A 266 6.33 17.06 -23.33
CA LEU A 266 5.60 16.02 -22.58
C LEU A 266 5.06 16.56 -21.24
N TYR A 267 3.79 16.31 -20.91
CA TYR A 267 3.20 16.57 -19.59
C TYR A 267 2.78 15.24 -18.94
N CYS A 268 3.40 14.91 -17.81
CA CYS A 268 3.21 13.68 -17.05
C CYS A 268 2.32 13.95 -15.83
N SER A 269 1.15 13.33 -15.79
CA SER A 269 0.07 13.64 -14.86
C SER A 269 -0.14 12.56 -13.78
N PRO A 270 -0.48 12.93 -12.53
CA PRO A 270 -0.95 11.98 -11.51
C PRO A 270 -2.29 11.31 -11.83
N LEU A 271 -3.11 11.91 -12.72
CA LEU A 271 -4.51 11.54 -12.93
C LEU A 271 -4.95 11.72 -14.39
N ARG A 272 -5.80 10.82 -14.89
CA ARG A 272 -6.51 10.95 -16.19
C ARG A 272 -7.14 12.34 -16.36
N LEU A 273 -7.87 12.79 -15.33
CA LEU A 273 -8.52 14.11 -15.29
C LEU A 273 -7.60 15.28 -15.63
N LEU A 274 -6.38 15.29 -15.08
CA LEU A 274 -5.41 16.37 -15.32
C LEU A 274 -4.73 16.26 -16.69
N ALA A 275 -4.50 15.03 -17.17
CA ALA A 275 -4.03 14.83 -18.55
C ALA A 275 -5.08 15.36 -19.55
N MET A 276 -6.37 15.10 -19.32
CA MET A 276 -7.49 15.63 -20.10
C MET A 276 -7.62 17.17 -19.97
N GLU A 277 -7.52 17.73 -18.75
CA GLU A 277 -7.58 19.18 -18.52
C GLU A 277 -6.45 19.92 -19.27
N VAL A 278 -5.22 19.37 -19.24
CA VAL A 278 -4.09 19.95 -19.97
C VAL A 278 -4.23 19.75 -21.48
N PHE A 279 -4.61 18.56 -21.95
CA PHE A 279 -4.88 18.29 -23.38
C PHE A 279 -5.88 19.28 -23.98
N ASP A 280 -7.05 19.45 -23.37
CA ASP A 280 -8.08 20.38 -23.86
C ASP A 280 -7.58 21.82 -23.85
N LYS A 281 -6.94 22.24 -22.74
CA LYS A 281 -6.46 23.61 -22.54
C LYS A 281 -5.32 23.99 -23.48
N VAL A 282 -4.45 23.05 -23.83
CA VAL A 282 -3.29 23.28 -24.71
C VAL A 282 -3.75 23.35 -26.17
N ASN A 283 -4.61 22.43 -26.61
CA ASN A 283 -5.24 22.51 -27.95
C ASN A 283 -6.11 23.78 -28.09
N ALA A 284 -6.85 24.18 -27.05
CA ALA A 284 -7.62 25.44 -27.06
C ALA A 284 -6.77 26.72 -27.11
N GLN A 285 -5.46 26.64 -26.85
CA GLN A 285 -4.50 27.73 -27.06
C GLN A 285 -3.75 27.61 -28.41
N GLY A 286 -4.14 26.69 -29.28
CA GLY A 286 -3.58 26.51 -30.62
C GLY A 286 -2.32 25.63 -30.71
N VAL A 287 -1.93 24.95 -29.61
CA VAL A 287 -0.80 24.01 -29.59
C VAL A 287 -1.32 22.58 -29.75
N TYR A 288 -0.98 21.93 -30.86
CA TYR A 288 -1.42 20.56 -31.16
C TYR A 288 -0.83 19.56 -30.16
N CYS A 289 -1.69 19.01 -29.31
CA CYS A 289 -1.30 18.10 -28.23
C CYS A 289 -2.13 16.82 -28.27
N SER A 290 -1.50 15.65 -28.25
CA SER A 290 -2.17 14.34 -28.12
C SER A 290 -2.38 13.96 -26.65
N LEU A 291 -3.32 13.05 -26.37
CA LEU A 291 -3.62 12.54 -25.01
C LEU A 291 -3.35 11.04 -24.92
N HIS A 292 -2.39 10.63 -24.08
CA HIS A 292 -2.05 9.22 -23.86
C HIS A 292 -2.32 8.80 -22.39
N THR A 293 -3.44 8.15 -22.15
CA THR A 293 -3.75 7.51 -20.85
C THR A 293 -3.85 6.00 -21.02
N GLY A 294 -3.88 5.25 -19.91
CA GLY A 294 -3.98 3.79 -19.97
C GLY A 294 -5.28 3.28 -20.63
N GLN A 295 -6.36 4.07 -20.62
CA GLN A 295 -7.68 3.68 -21.16
C GLN A 295 -8.04 4.41 -22.47
N GLU A 296 -7.46 5.59 -22.71
CA GLU A 296 -7.81 6.47 -23.82
C GLU A 296 -6.54 7.03 -24.44
N LYS A 297 -6.37 6.81 -25.76
CA LYS A 297 -5.30 7.37 -26.60
C LYS A 297 -5.96 8.23 -27.71
N LYS A 298 -5.89 9.56 -27.60
CA LYS A 298 -6.34 10.49 -28.65
C LYS A 298 -5.14 11.07 -29.38
N PHE A 299 -4.94 10.65 -30.63
CA PHE A 299 -3.94 11.22 -31.52
C PHE A 299 -4.49 12.47 -32.22
N VAL A 300 -3.76 13.59 -32.12
CA VAL A 300 -4.01 14.82 -32.87
C VAL A 300 -2.99 14.92 -34.01
N PRO A 301 -3.42 15.02 -35.28
CA PRO A 301 -2.49 15.12 -36.40
C PRO A 301 -1.47 16.25 -36.23
N PHE A 302 -0.21 15.96 -36.54
CA PHE A 302 0.93 16.88 -36.39
C PHE A 302 1.21 17.36 -34.96
N SER A 303 0.67 16.71 -33.92
CA SER A 303 1.00 17.05 -32.53
C SER A 303 2.46 16.73 -32.19
N ASN A 304 3.22 17.74 -31.75
CA ASN A 304 4.53 17.55 -31.13
C ASN A 304 4.44 17.55 -29.58
N HIS A 305 3.25 17.82 -29.03
CA HIS A 305 3.01 17.80 -27.59
C HIS A 305 2.18 16.58 -27.20
N VAL A 306 2.45 16.02 -26.02
CA VAL A 306 1.70 14.90 -25.44
C VAL A 306 1.38 15.20 -23.99
N ALA A 307 0.11 15.08 -23.61
CA ALA A 307 -0.33 15.00 -22.22
C ALA A 307 -0.61 13.53 -21.88
N CYS A 308 -0.03 13.01 -20.80
CA CYS A 308 -0.16 11.61 -20.41
C CYS A 308 -0.36 11.42 -18.90
N THR A 309 -0.86 10.26 -18.50
CA THR A 309 -0.67 9.77 -17.12
C THR A 309 0.77 9.27 -16.95
N VAL A 310 1.40 9.53 -15.81
CA VAL A 310 2.84 9.28 -15.58
C VAL A 310 3.27 7.82 -15.81
N GLU A 311 2.37 6.85 -15.60
CA GLU A 311 2.59 5.44 -15.94
C GLU A 311 2.85 5.21 -17.43
N MET A 312 2.22 6.00 -18.30
CA MET A 312 2.24 5.90 -19.78
C MET A 312 3.37 6.73 -20.41
N VAL A 313 4.37 7.15 -19.63
CA VAL A 313 5.53 7.91 -20.12
C VAL A 313 6.38 7.04 -21.06
N SER A 314 6.68 7.58 -22.24
CA SER A 314 7.76 7.05 -23.10
C SER A 314 9.11 7.49 -22.54
N THR A 315 9.95 6.50 -22.22
CA THR A 315 11.37 6.70 -21.90
C THR A 315 12.27 6.54 -23.13
N GLU A 316 11.69 6.37 -24.31
CA GLU A 316 12.40 6.14 -25.56
C GLU A 316 12.52 7.40 -26.43
N GLU A 317 11.47 8.21 -26.45
CA GLU A 317 11.42 9.46 -27.21
C GLU A 317 12.26 10.58 -26.60
N LEU A 318 12.83 11.42 -27.47
CA LEU A 318 13.41 12.72 -27.10
C LEU A 318 12.31 13.79 -26.97
N TYR A 319 12.48 14.75 -26.06
CA TYR A 319 11.61 15.94 -25.90
C TYR A 319 12.47 17.18 -25.54
N ASP A 320 12.07 18.39 -25.93
CA ASP A 320 12.78 19.61 -25.46
C ASP A 320 12.44 19.88 -23.98
N VAL A 321 11.17 19.67 -23.62
CA VAL A 321 10.61 19.94 -22.29
C VAL A 321 9.75 18.77 -21.83
N ALA A 322 10.02 18.26 -20.64
CA ALA A 322 9.07 17.43 -19.91
C ALA A 322 8.58 18.15 -18.64
N VAL A 323 7.34 17.91 -18.25
CA VAL A 323 6.74 18.35 -16.98
C VAL A 323 6.28 17.13 -16.22
N ILE A 324 6.61 17.02 -14.93
CA ILE A 324 6.10 15.98 -14.03
C ILE A 324 5.36 16.67 -12.89
N ASP A 325 4.04 16.45 -12.80
CA ASP A 325 3.17 17.12 -11.83
C ASP A 325 2.91 16.26 -10.57
N GLU A 326 2.64 16.95 -9.46
CA GLU A 326 2.56 16.41 -8.10
C GLU A 326 3.71 15.40 -7.76
N ILE A 327 4.97 15.78 -8.03
CA ILE A 327 6.18 14.91 -7.91
C ILE A 327 6.31 14.21 -6.54
N GLN A 328 5.74 14.76 -5.46
CA GLN A 328 5.71 14.13 -4.14
C GLN A 328 5.05 12.72 -4.13
N VAL A 329 4.24 12.38 -5.14
CA VAL A 329 3.64 11.04 -5.28
C VAL A 329 4.71 9.96 -5.60
N MET A 330 5.96 10.32 -5.88
CA MET A 330 7.10 9.37 -5.87
C MET A 330 7.30 8.66 -4.51
N ALA A 331 6.75 9.21 -3.43
CA ALA A 331 6.72 8.61 -2.10
C ALA A 331 5.57 7.59 -1.91
N ASP A 332 4.65 7.45 -2.86
CA ASP A 332 3.46 6.61 -2.71
C ASP A 332 3.80 5.10 -2.67
N PRO A 333 3.31 4.34 -1.68
CA PRO A 333 3.63 2.92 -1.52
C PRO A 333 3.28 2.03 -2.71
N TYR A 334 2.34 2.42 -3.58
CA TYR A 334 1.83 1.59 -4.68
C TYR A 334 2.20 2.12 -6.06
N ARG A 335 2.18 3.45 -6.26
CA ARG A 335 2.42 4.11 -7.57
C ARG A 335 3.75 4.86 -7.67
N GLY A 336 4.50 5.03 -6.58
CA GLY A 336 5.68 5.89 -6.55
C GLY A 336 6.75 5.57 -7.60
N PHE A 337 6.87 4.30 -7.98
CA PHE A 337 7.76 3.83 -9.04
C PHE A 337 7.59 4.57 -10.39
N ALA A 338 6.37 5.00 -10.74
CA ALA A 338 6.10 5.67 -12.02
C ALA A 338 6.77 7.06 -12.09
N TRP A 339 6.77 7.81 -10.98
CA TRP A 339 7.48 9.09 -10.90
C TRP A 339 9.00 8.89 -10.87
N THR A 340 9.50 7.87 -10.15
CA THR A 340 10.92 7.54 -10.12
C THR A 340 11.42 7.13 -11.51
N ARG A 341 10.65 6.30 -12.25
CA ARG A 341 10.88 5.96 -13.66
C ARG A 341 10.91 7.19 -14.55
N ALA A 342 9.92 8.08 -14.45
CA ALA A 342 9.87 9.30 -15.26
C ALA A 342 11.07 10.23 -14.99
N LEU A 343 11.38 10.49 -13.71
CA LEU A 343 12.50 11.34 -13.30
C LEU A 343 13.86 10.79 -13.79
N LEU A 344 14.10 9.48 -13.64
CA LEU A 344 15.37 8.88 -14.04
C LEU A 344 15.47 8.62 -15.55
N GLY A 345 14.35 8.30 -16.21
CA GLY A 345 14.33 7.76 -17.58
C GLY A 345 13.95 8.71 -18.69
N LEU A 346 13.40 9.89 -18.40
CA LEU A 346 13.03 10.85 -19.45
C LEU A 346 14.26 11.41 -20.18
N LYS A 347 14.26 11.27 -21.51
CA LYS A 347 15.25 11.86 -22.42
C LYS A 347 14.82 13.28 -22.82
N ALA A 348 14.88 14.22 -21.89
CA ALA A 348 14.49 15.61 -22.12
C ALA A 348 15.55 16.60 -21.64
N ASP A 349 15.71 17.70 -22.37
CA ASP A 349 16.72 18.73 -22.07
C ASP A 349 16.35 19.51 -20.81
N GLU A 350 15.10 19.97 -20.68
CA GLU A 350 14.55 20.57 -19.46
C GLU A 350 13.42 19.73 -18.86
N ILE A 351 13.55 19.31 -17.59
CA ILE A 351 12.54 18.54 -16.85
C ILE A 351 12.00 19.38 -15.69
N HIS A 352 10.75 19.82 -15.80
CA HIS A 352 10.06 20.64 -14.82
C HIS A 352 9.29 19.77 -13.81
N LEU A 353 9.73 19.76 -12.55
CA LEU A 353 9.08 19.03 -11.47
C LEU A 353 8.15 19.99 -10.70
N CYS A 354 6.87 19.68 -10.58
CA CYS A 354 5.91 20.49 -9.82
C CYS A 354 5.47 19.73 -8.57
N GLY A 355 5.76 20.27 -7.38
CA GLY A 355 5.48 19.58 -6.12
C GLY A 355 5.50 20.48 -4.90
N ASP A 356 5.29 19.90 -3.73
CA ASP A 356 5.56 20.54 -2.43
C ASP A 356 7.02 20.26 -1.99
N PRO A 357 7.51 20.75 -0.83
CA PRO A 357 8.93 20.59 -0.47
C PRO A 357 9.31 19.20 0.06
N SER A 358 8.34 18.30 0.34
CA SER A 358 8.60 17.02 1.04
C SER A 358 9.62 16.10 0.37
N VAL A 359 9.66 16.06 -0.97
CA VAL A 359 10.61 15.24 -1.76
C VAL A 359 11.81 16.01 -2.30
N LEU A 360 11.95 17.30 -1.98
CA LEU A 360 12.99 18.15 -2.55
C LEU A 360 14.42 17.66 -2.22
N ASN A 361 14.64 17.20 -0.99
CA ASN A 361 15.96 16.71 -0.55
C ASN A 361 16.34 15.39 -1.22
N ILE A 362 15.40 14.46 -1.42
CA ILE A 362 15.67 13.20 -2.11
C ILE A 362 15.83 13.40 -3.62
N VAL A 363 15.10 14.33 -4.24
CA VAL A 363 15.36 14.76 -5.62
C VAL A 363 16.74 15.40 -5.76
N ARG A 364 17.18 16.22 -4.80
CA ARG A 364 18.56 16.78 -4.77
C ARG A 364 19.63 15.68 -4.68
N LYS A 365 19.41 14.64 -3.87
CA LYS A 365 20.28 13.45 -3.84
C LYS A 365 20.30 12.75 -5.20
N ILE A 366 19.15 12.46 -5.79
CA ILE A 366 19.04 11.82 -7.11
C ILE A 366 19.81 12.61 -8.18
N CYS A 367 19.62 13.94 -8.27
CA CYS A 367 20.34 14.78 -9.23
C CYS A 367 21.86 14.74 -9.03
N SER A 368 22.33 14.65 -7.77
CA SER A 368 23.75 14.52 -7.45
C SER A 368 24.34 13.14 -7.78
N GLU A 369 23.54 12.07 -7.75
CA GLU A 369 23.96 10.73 -8.19
C GLU A 369 24.02 10.62 -9.72
N THR A 370 23.15 11.36 -10.42
CA THR A 370 23.01 11.27 -11.88
C THR A 370 23.82 12.29 -12.65
N GLY A 371 24.25 13.37 -12.01
CA GLY A 371 24.89 14.52 -12.69
C GLY A 371 23.90 15.43 -13.42
N ASP A 372 22.60 15.38 -13.11
CA ASP A 372 21.59 16.29 -13.66
C ASP A 372 21.66 17.68 -12.97
N GLU A 373 21.49 18.76 -13.72
CA GLU A 373 21.61 20.14 -13.20
C GLU A 373 20.31 20.60 -12.51
N LEU A 374 20.30 20.75 -11.18
CA LEU A 374 19.10 21.13 -10.42
C LEU A 374 18.95 22.65 -10.20
N HIS A 375 17.79 23.19 -10.57
CA HIS A 375 17.35 24.57 -10.37
C HIS A 375 16.11 24.63 -9.48
N GLU A 376 16.24 25.15 -8.27
CA GLU A 376 15.14 25.25 -7.30
C GLU A 376 14.38 26.58 -7.45
N ARG A 377 13.06 26.53 -7.63
CA ARG A 377 12.16 27.68 -7.77
C ARG A 377 11.05 27.61 -6.71
N HIS A 378 11.07 28.51 -5.73
CA HIS A 378 10.09 28.51 -4.64
C HIS A 378 8.89 29.43 -4.95
N TYR A 379 7.68 28.95 -4.65
CA TYR A 379 6.41 29.63 -4.91
C TYR A 379 5.59 29.78 -3.63
N GLY A 380 5.22 31.02 -3.30
CA GLY A 380 4.22 31.31 -2.27
C GLY A 380 2.80 31.04 -2.75
N ARG A 381 1.84 30.91 -1.81
CA ARG A 381 0.41 30.85 -2.13
C ARG A 381 -0.10 32.24 -2.52
N PHE A 382 -0.92 32.37 -3.57
CA PHE A 382 -1.35 33.69 -4.07
C PHE A 382 -2.15 34.54 -3.06
N LYS A 383 -2.89 33.88 -2.17
CA LYS A 383 -3.58 34.47 -1.02
C LYS A 383 -3.49 33.49 0.17
N PRO A 384 -3.43 33.97 1.42
CA PRO A 384 -3.41 33.09 2.59
C PRO A 384 -4.67 32.21 2.65
N LEU A 385 -4.56 31.09 3.35
CA LEU A 385 -5.71 30.27 3.74
C LEU A 385 -6.10 30.69 5.16
N VAL A 386 -7.37 31.05 5.37
CA VAL A 386 -7.86 31.50 6.69
C VAL A 386 -8.70 30.39 7.31
N VAL A 387 -8.35 29.99 8.54
CA VAL A 387 -9.19 29.10 9.34
C VAL A 387 -10.28 29.94 10.02
N GLU A 388 -11.57 29.60 9.83
CA GLU A 388 -12.63 30.28 10.57
C GLU A 388 -12.62 29.84 12.03
N ALA A 389 -12.61 30.79 12.97
CA ALA A 389 -12.69 30.52 14.41
C ALA A 389 -14.04 29.93 14.85
N LYS A 390 -15.04 29.91 13.95
CA LYS A 390 -16.36 29.32 14.19
C LYS A 390 -16.55 28.12 13.25
N THR A 391 -16.91 26.98 13.82
CA THR A 391 -17.33 25.77 13.09
C THR A 391 -18.79 25.89 12.63
N LEU A 392 -19.30 24.88 11.92
CA LEU A 392 -20.74 24.79 11.64
C LEU A 392 -21.58 24.40 12.88
N LEU A 393 -20.96 24.28 14.06
CA LEU A 393 -21.60 23.92 15.34
C LEU A 393 -22.36 22.58 15.29
N GLY A 394 -21.93 21.65 14.44
CA GLY A 394 -22.64 20.39 14.18
C GLY A 394 -23.91 20.51 13.31
N ASP A 395 -24.36 21.72 12.94
CA ASP A 395 -25.57 21.91 12.15
C ASP A 395 -25.26 22.26 10.68
N LEU A 396 -25.60 21.33 9.78
CA LEU A 396 -25.45 21.49 8.33
C LEU A 396 -26.33 22.61 7.74
N LYS A 397 -27.27 23.19 8.49
CA LYS A 397 -27.97 24.43 8.10
C LYS A 397 -27.04 25.65 8.01
N ASN A 398 -25.83 25.58 8.56
CA ASN A 398 -24.80 26.63 8.46
C ASN A 398 -23.92 26.51 7.19
N VAL A 399 -24.25 25.59 6.28
CA VAL A 399 -23.70 25.51 4.92
C VAL A 399 -24.13 26.74 4.10
N ARG A 400 -23.30 27.13 3.13
CA ARG A 400 -23.47 28.32 2.27
C ARG A 400 -23.01 28.03 0.84
N SER A 401 -23.49 28.83 -0.10
CA SER A 401 -23.02 28.85 -1.49
C SER A 401 -21.48 28.94 -1.59
N GLY A 402 -20.88 28.02 -2.34
CA GLY A 402 -19.43 27.87 -2.50
C GLY A 402 -18.74 27.01 -1.44
N ASP A 403 -19.46 26.43 -0.49
CA ASP A 403 -18.91 25.45 0.46
C ASP A 403 -18.62 24.11 -0.23
N CYS A 404 -17.52 23.48 0.18
CA CYS A 404 -17.17 22.09 -0.13
C CYS A 404 -17.07 21.31 1.18
N ILE A 405 -18.01 20.39 1.42
CA ILE A 405 -18.04 19.53 2.61
C ILE A 405 -17.28 18.24 2.27
N VAL A 406 -16.23 17.95 3.04
CA VAL A 406 -15.34 16.81 2.81
C VAL A 406 -15.60 15.72 3.85
N ALA A 407 -15.98 14.53 3.38
CA ALA A 407 -16.23 13.33 4.19
C ALA A 407 -15.47 12.12 3.63
N PHE A 408 -15.06 11.19 4.49
CA PHE A 408 -14.08 10.16 4.13
C PHE A 408 -14.68 8.79 3.76
N SER A 409 -16.01 8.69 3.67
CA SER A 409 -16.70 7.52 3.11
C SER A 409 -17.84 7.91 2.15
N ARG A 410 -18.11 7.03 1.16
CA ARG A 410 -19.27 7.16 0.24
C ARG A 410 -20.59 7.31 1.00
N ARG A 411 -20.73 6.59 2.11
CA ARG A 411 -21.93 6.64 2.96
C ARG A 411 -22.15 8.04 3.53
N GLU A 412 -21.15 8.60 4.20
CA GLU A 412 -21.23 9.97 4.77
C GLU A 412 -21.50 11.01 3.68
N ILE A 413 -20.90 10.87 2.49
CA ILE A 413 -21.13 11.79 1.36
C ILE A 413 -22.62 11.85 0.96
N PHE A 414 -23.28 10.70 0.84
CA PHE A 414 -24.72 10.68 0.54
C PHE A 414 -25.58 11.09 1.74
N GLU A 415 -25.23 10.71 2.97
CA GLU A 415 -25.93 11.16 4.19
C GLU A 415 -25.86 12.70 4.35
N VAL A 416 -24.69 13.30 4.09
CA VAL A 416 -24.47 14.76 4.10
C VAL A 416 -25.24 15.45 2.98
N LYS A 417 -25.19 14.93 1.73
CA LYS A 417 -26.01 15.45 0.62
C LYS A 417 -27.49 15.48 1.00
N MET A 418 -28.04 14.35 1.46
CA MET A 418 -29.45 14.26 1.86
C MET A 418 -29.77 15.21 3.03
N ALA A 419 -28.84 15.39 3.98
CA ALA A 419 -29.05 16.30 5.10
C ALA A 419 -29.04 17.78 4.68
N ILE A 420 -28.21 18.19 3.73
CA ILE A 420 -28.17 19.57 3.20
C ILE A 420 -29.41 19.83 2.34
N GLU A 421 -29.69 19.00 1.33
CA GLU A 421 -30.81 19.20 0.40
C GLU A 421 -32.20 19.07 1.08
N LYS A 422 -32.29 18.47 2.27
CA LYS A 422 -33.53 18.38 3.06
C LYS A 422 -33.74 19.56 4.02
N HIS A 423 -32.67 20.09 4.62
CA HIS A 423 -32.78 21.11 5.69
C HIS A 423 -32.33 22.51 5.26
N THR A 424 -31.88 22.66 4.01
CA THR A 424 -31.52 23.94 3.38
C THR A 424 -32.15 24.02 1.98
N GLY A 425 -32.09 25.19 1.34
CA GLY A 425 -32.47 25.36 -0.06
C GLY A 425 -31.35 25.05 -1.07
N HIS A 426 -30.18 24.57 -0.63
CA HIS A 426 -29.00 24.35 -1.47
C HIS A 426 -29.04 22.99 -2.17
N ARG A 427 -28.57 22.92 -3.43
CA ARG A 427 -28.39 21.67 -4.16
C ARG A 427 -26.93 21.23 -4.19
N CYS A 428 -26.71 19.92 -4.07
CA CYS A 428 -25.40 19.33 -3.81
C CYS A 428 -24.88 18.53 -5.01
N CYS A 429 -23.77 18.98 -5.59
CA CYS A 429 -22.89 18.16 -6.42
C CYS A 429 -22.13 17.12 -5.58
N VAL A 430 -21.76 16.00 -6.20
CA VAL A 430 -21.12 14.86 -5.51
C VAL A 430 -19.85 14.40 -6.22
N ILE A 431 -18.72 14.34 -5.51
CA ILE A 431 -17.42 13.92 -6.07
C ILE A 431 -16.68 12.95 -5.13
N TYR A 432 -16.58 11.68 -5.50
CA TYR A 432 -15.77 10.67 -4.80
C TYR A 432 -14.86 9.88 -5.77
N GLY A 433 -13.81 9.26 -5.23
CA GLY A 433 -12.70 8.69 -6.03
C GLY A 433 -13.08 7.61 -7.05
N ALA A 434 -14.13 6.82 -6.78
CA ALA A 434 -14.60 5.75 -7.67
C ALA A 434 -15.36 6.24 -8.92
N LEU A 435 -15.79 7.51 -8.95
CA LEU A 435 -16.52 8.07 -10.09
C LEU A 435 -15.63 8.17 -11.34
N PRO A 436 -16.20 7.97 -12.55
CA PRO A 436 -15.50 8.22 -13.81
C PRO A 436 -14.92 9.64 -13.90
N PRO A 437 -13.76 9.86 -14.55
CA PRO A 437 -13.27 11.19 -14.90
C PRO A 437 -14.34 12.08 -15.55
N GLU A 438 -15.12 11.50 -16.45
CA GLU A 438 -16.13 12.14 -17.28
C GLU A 438 -17.29 12.64 -16.39
N THR A 439 -17.82 11.78 -15.51
CA THR A 439 -18.83 12.13 -14.50
C THR A 439 -18.30 13.15 -13.48
N ARG A 440 -17.04 13.01 -13.03
CA ARG A 440 -16.41 13.99 -12.11
C ARG A 440 -16.26 15.37 -12.74
N ARG A 441 -15.94 15.43 -14.04
CA ARG A 441 -15.90 16.69 -14.80
C ARG A 441 -17.28 17.31 -14.96
N GLN A 442 -18.33 16.51 -15.23
CA GLN A 442 -19.71 17.00 -15.25
C GLN A 442 -20.13 17.61 -13.90
N GLN A 443 -19.87 16.91 -12.78
CA GLN A 443 -20.17 17.41 -11.43
C GLN A 443 -19.33 18.65 -11.06
N ALA A 444 -18.06 18.71 -11.48
CA ALA A 444 -17.21 19.89 -11.29
C ALA A 444 -17.72 21.10 -12.10
N ASN A 445 -18.17 20.89 -13.34
CA ASN A 445 -18.72 21.95 -14.19
C ASN A 445 -20.02 22.50 -13.59
N LEU A 446 -20.94 21.64 -13.13
CA LEU A 446 -22.19 22.06 -12.48
C LEU A 446 -21.93 22.96 -11.26
N PHE A 447 -21.02 22.57 -10.37
CA PHE A 447 -20.63 23.37 -9.19
C PHE A 447 -19.83 24.66 -9.53
N ASN A 448 -19.17 24.71 -10.68
CA ASN A 448 -18.37 25.88 -11.09
C ASN A 448 -19.20 26.95 -11.78
N ASP A 449 -20.27 26.54 -12.46
CA ASP A 449 -21.28 27.38 -13.11
C ASP A 449 -22.12 28.15 -12.06
N GLN A 450 -22.70 29.28 -12.47
CA GLN A 450 -23.43 30.22 -11.62
C GLN A 450 -24.90 30.39 -12.04
N ASP A 451 -25.27 29.90 -13.23
CA ASP A 451 -26.62 30.04 -13.79
C ASP A 451 -27.53 28.84 -13.45
N ASN A 452 -27.13 28.03 -12.46
CA ASN A 452 -27.85 26.83 -12.00
C ASN A 452 -27.92 26.74 -10.44
N GLU A 453 -28.70 25.79 -9.93
CA GLU A 453 -29.04 25.64 -8.50
C GLU A 453 -27.95 24.96 -7.63
N PHE A 454 -26.92 24.34 -8.23
CA PHE A 454 -25.96 23.44 -7.56
C PHE A 454 -24.78 24.19 -6.91
N ASP A 455 -25.08 25.02 -5.92
CA ASP A 455 -24.12 25.92 -5.28
C ASP A 455 -23.29 25.31 -4.13
N VAL A 456 -23.46 24.03 -3.82
CA VAL A 456 -22.73 23.29 -2.78
C VAL A 456 -22.10 22.00 -3.34
N LEU A 457 -20.89 21.66 -2.85
CA LEU A 457 -20.20 20.42 -3.18
C LEU A 457 -20.05 19.53 -1.94
N VAL A 458 -20.37 18.24 -2.08
CA VAL A 458 -20.05 17.20 -1.08
C VAL A 458 -19.09 16.19 -1.71
N ALA A 459 -17.96 15.93 -1.06
CA ALA A 459 -16.86 15.20 -1.69
C ALA A 459 -16.02 14.33 -0.75
N SER A 460 -15.25 13.41 -1.34
CA SER A 460 -14.12 12.77 -0.66
C SER A 460 -12.84 13.57 -0.86
N ASP A 461 -11.77 13.11 -0.20
CA ASP A 461 -10.38 13.47 -0.49
C ASP A 461 -9.95 13.46 -1.98
N ALA A 462 -10.75 12.87 -2.88
CA ALA A 462 -10.58 12.98 -4.32
C ALA A 462 -10.54 14.43 -4.85
N VAL A 463 -11.15 15.43 -4.17
CA VAL A 463 -10.97 16.85 -4.55
C VAL A 463 -9.60 17.42 -4.16
N GLY A 464 -8.84 16.69 -3.36
CA GLY A 464 -7.45 17.02 -3.01
C GLY A 464 -6.53 17.09 -4.23
N MET A 465 -6.87 16.47 -5.36
CA MET A 465 -6.11 16.56 -6.61
C MET A 465 -7.00 16.50 -7.87
N GLY A 466 -6.56 17.20 -8.92
CA GLY A 466 -7.01 16.98 -10.30
C GLY A 466 -8.42 17.38 -10.71
N LEU A 467 -9.02 18.38 -10.06
CA LEU A 467 -10.15 19.13 -10.61
C LEU A 467 -9.98 20.63 -10.35
N ASN A 468 -10.28 21.48 -11.34
CA ASN A 468 -10.49 22.90 -11.11
C ASN A 468 -11.89 23.14 -10.52
N LEU A 469 -11.97 23.77 -9.35
CA LEU A 469 -13.18 23.90 -8.54
C LEU A 469 -13.21 25.28 -7.85
N ASN A 470 -14.33 25.99 -7.98
CA ASN A 470 -14.58 27.35 -7.45
C ASN A 470 -14.96 27.32 -5.96
N ILE A 471 -14.14 26.68 -5.12
CA ILE A 471 -14.43 26.50 -3.69
C ILE A 471 -14.12 27.79 -2.90
N ARG A 472 -15.12 28.28 -2.17
CA ARG A 472 -14.99 29.37 -1.18
C ARG A 472 -14.40 28.86 0.13
N ARG A 473 -14.99 27.78 0.66
CA ARG A 473 -14.72 27.25 2.00
C ARG A 473 -14.66 25.74 1.97
N VAL A 474 -13.59 25.16 2.52
CA VAL A 474 -13.51 23.72 2.79
C VAL A 474 -13.98 23.44 4.22
N VAL A 475 -15.04 22.65 4.37
CA VAL A 475 -15.58 22.19 5.65
C VAL A 475 -15.26 20.71 5.81
N PHE A 476 -14.45 20.33 6.80
CA PHE A 476 -14.24 18.92 7.13
C PHE A 476 -15.41 18.39 7.97
N TYR A 477 -16.08 17.34 7.49
CA TYR A 477 -17.17 16.64 8.20
C TYR A 477 -16.67 15.86 9.43
N SER A 478 -15.43 15.37 9.32
CA SER A 478 -14.64 14.61 10.29
C SER A 478 -13.17 14.78 9.90
N LEU A 479 -12.24 14.78 10.86
CA LEU A 479 -10.80 14.63 10.57
C LEU A 479 -10.25 13.23 10.90
N SER A 480 -11.14 12.23 10.94
CA SER A 480 -10.80 10.81 11.04
C SER A 480 -11.32 10.02 9.83
N LYS A 481 -10.52 9.08 9.31
CA LYS A 481 -10.83 8.21 8.16
C LYS A 481 -10.53 6.74 8.45
N TYR A 482 -11.20 5.82 7.75
CA TYR A 482 -10.90 4.40 7.81
C TYR A 482 -9.72 4.05 6.88
N ASN A 483 -8.66 3.41 7.39
CA ASN A 483 -7.47 3.08 6.58
C ASN A 483 -7.58 1.75 5.80
N GLY A 484 -8.48 0.86 6.22
CA GLY A 484 -8.52 -0.54 5.81
C GLY A 484 -8.84 -1.49 6.97
N ASP A 485 -8.35 -1.13 8.16
CA ASP A 485 -8.39 -1.96 9.38
C ASP A 485 -9.01 -1.21 10.57
N LYS A 486 -8.71 0.09 10.70
CA LYS A 486 -9.16 0.95 11.81
C LYS A 486 -9.40 2.40 11.37
N ILE A 487 -10.06 3.15 12.24
CA ILE A 487 -10.20 4.60 12.10
C ILE A 487 -8.89 5.27 12.57
N VAL A 488 -8.34 6.16 11.75
CA VAL A 488 -7.11 6.92 12.00
C VAL A 488 -7.33 8.41 11.69
N PRO A 489 -6.60 9.33 12.33
CA PRO A 489 -6.64 10.75 11.95
C PRO A 489 -6.12 10.95 10.52
N VAL A 490 -6.64 11.97 9.83
CA VAL A 490 -6.27 12.32 8.45
C VAL A 490 -4.90 13.02 8.45
N PRO A 491 -3.87 12.50 7.75
CA PRO A 491 -2.52 13.07 7.79
C PRO A 491 -2.46 14.55 7.38
N ALA A 492 -1.60 15.33 8.05
CA ALA A 492 -1.49 16.78 7.84
C ALA A 492 -1.19 17.17 6.39
N SER A 493 -0.41 16.36 5.65
CA SER A 493 -0.20 16.54 4.20
C SER A 493 -1.51 16.49 3.41
N GLN A 494 -2.36 15.50 3.68
CA GLN A 494 -3.68 15.37 3.06
C GLN A 494 -4.64 16.50 3.48
N VAL A 495 -4.64 16.90 4.77
CA VAL A 495 -5.42 18.06 5.26
C VAL A 495 -5.04 19.34 4.51
N LYS A 496 -3.74 19.64 4.40
CA LYS A 496 -3.22 20.80 3.63
C LYS A 496 -3.61 20.72 2.16
N GLN A 497 -3.49 19.55 1.53
CA GLN A 497 -3.78 19.38 0.11
C GLN A 497 -5.26 19.64 -0.20
N ILE A 498 -6.17 19.17 0.66
CA ILE A 498 -7.62 19.37 0.55
C ILE A 498 -7.99 20.82 0.88
N ALA A 499 -7.64 21.32 2.08
CA ALA A 499 -8.00 22.67 2.53
C ALA A 499 -7.44 23.76 1.61
N GLY A 500 -6.25 23.55 1.05
CA GLY A 500 -5.62 24.45 0.10
C GLY A 500 -6.34 24.61 -1.25
N ARG A 501 -7.40 23.82 -1.55
CA ARG A 501 -8.23 23.95 -2.76
C ARG A 501 -9.23 25.13 -2.69
N ALA A 502 -9.54 25.65 -1.50
CA ALA A 502 -10.33 26.88 -1.34
C ALA A 502 -9.55 28.14 -1.77
N GLY A 503 -10.20 29.17 -2.30
CA GLY A 503 -9.56 30.47 -2.55
C GLY A 503 -8.74 30.56 -3.84
N ARG A 504 -9.18 29.91 -4.93
CA ARG A 504 -8.38 29.78 -6.17
C ARG A 504 -8.24 31.10 -6.92
N ARG A 505 -7.02 31.42 -7.38
CA ARG A 505 -6.76 32.58 -8.26
C ARG A 505 -7.57 32.45 -9.56
N GLY A 506 -8.35 33.47 -9.88
CA GLY A 506 -9.25 33.48 -11.06
C GLY A 506 -10.62 32.83 -10.82
N SER A 507 -10.90 32.30 -9.63
CA SER A 507 -12.25 31.87 -9.25
C SER A 507 -13.07 33.02 -8.66
N ARG A 508 -14.38 32.82 -8.55
CA ARG A 508 -15.34 33.71 -7.85
C ARG A 508 -14.92 34.04 -6.40
N TYR A 509 -14.17 33.13 -5.76
CA TYR A 509 -13.76 33.25 -4.36
C TYR A 509 -12.23 33.26 -4.28
N PRO A 510 -11.57 34.44 -4.36
CA PRO A 510 -10.12 34.52 -4.28
C PRO A 510 -9.59 34.32 -2.86
N ASP A 511 -10.41 34.56 -1.84
CA ASP A 511 -10.09 34.38 -0.42
C ASP A 511 -10.59 33.02 0.05
N GLY A 512 -9.65 32.14 0.43
CA GLY A 512 -9.96 30.75 0.80
C GLY A 512 -10.17 30.59 2.29
N LEU A 513 -11.31 30.02 2.67
CA LEU A 513 -11.66 29.69 4.04
C LEU A 513 -11.54 28.18 4.29
N THR A 514 -11.27 27.78 5.53
CA THR A 514 -11.44 26.39 5.97
C THR A 514 -11.92 26.30 7.42
N THR A 515 -12.71 25.28 7.74
CA THR A 515 -13.27 25.03 9.07
C THR A 515 -13.71 23.57 9.19
N THR A 516 -14.28 23.19 10.33
CA THR A 516 -14.79 21.85 10.62
C THR A 516 -16.30 21.88 10.90
N LEU A 517 -16.96 20.73 10.84
CA LEU A 517 -18.35 20.59 11.28
C LEU A 517 -18.46 20.67 12.81
N HIS A 518 -17.63 19.89 13.51
CA HIS A 518 -17.58 19.78 14.98
C HIS A 518 -16.41 20.58 15.56
N LEU A 519 -16.56 21.08 16.79
CA LEU A 519 -15.55 21.90 17.46
C LEU A 519 -14.27 21.11 17.79
N ASP A 520 -14.42 19.83 18.15
CA ASP A 520 -13.33 18.96 18.60
C ASP A 520 -12.25 18.75 17.52
N ASP A 521 -12.66 18.74 16.24
CA ASP A 521 -11.74 18.62 15.09
C ASP A 521 -10.96 19.93 14.81
N LEU A 522 -11.44 21.10 15.28
CA LEU A 522 -10.88 22.40 14.88
C LEU A 522 -9.44 22.60 15.39
N GLY A 523 -9.13 22.09 16.58
CA GLY A 523 -7.77 22.11 17.13
C GLY A 523 -6.78 21.36 16.24
N TYR A 524 -7.16 20.14 15.82
CA TYR A 524 -6.35 19.30 14.94
C TYR A 524 -6.21 19.89 13.53
N LEU A 525 -7.25 20.55 13.00
CA LEU A 525 -7.15 21.31 11.74
C LEU A 525 -6.07 22.40 11.82
N ILE A 526 -6.07 23.17 12.92
CA ILE A 526 -5.10 24.27 13.14
C ILE A 526 -3.68 23.72 13.32
N GLU A 527 -3.51 22.59 13.99
CA GLU A 527 -2.23 21.89 14.14
C GLU A 527 -1.70 21.39 12.77
N CYS A 528 -2.51 20.63 12.03
CA CYS A 528 -2.17 20.12 10.70
C CYS A 528 -1.74 21.24 9.73
N LEU A 529 -2.38 22.40 9.78
CA LEU A 529 -2.06 23.53 8.90
C LEU A 529 -0.80 24.30 9.34
N LYS A 530 -0.38 24.19 10.61
CA LYS A 530 0.85 24.80 11.15
C LYS A 530 2.09 23.92 11.02
N GLN A 531 1.94 22.59 11.05
CA GLN A 531 3.04 21.64 10.90
C GLN A 531 3.82 21.91 9.59
N PRO A 532 5.17 21.77 9.57
CA PRO A 532 5.92 21.73 8.30
C PRO A 532 5.49 20.54 7.42
N PHE A 533 6.03 20.42 6.21
CA PHE A 533 5.90 19.18 5.44
C PHE A 533 6.92 18.17 5.96
N ASP A 534 6.50 16.93 6.16
CA ASP A 534 7.37 15.85 6.61
C ASP A 534 8.31 15.44 5.46
N GLU A 535 9.59 15.25 5.77
CA GLU A 535 10.61 14.96 4.76
C GLU A 535 10.57 13.49 4.31
N VAL A 536 10.47 13.28 2.99
CA VAL A 536 10.47 11.95 2.38
C VAL A 536 11.89 11.43 2.28
N LYS A 537 12.20 10.40 3.06
CA LYS A 537 13.51 9.74 3.12
C LYS A 537 13.69 8.62 2.08
N LYS A 538 12.60 8.11 1.50
CA LYS A 538 12.63 7.01 0.52
C LYS A 538 11.57 7.17 -0.56
N VAL A 539 11.86 6.71 -1.78
CA VAL A 539 10.95 6.77 -2.94
C VAL A 539 10.75 5.40 -3.59
N GLY A 540 9.62 5.21 -4.28
CA GLY A 540 9.21 3.93 -4.81
C GLY A 540 10.04 3.46 -6.02
N LEU A 541 10.31 2.16 -6.09
CA LEU A 541 10.77 1.43 -7.26
C LEU A 541 9.88 0.22 -7.51
N PHE A 542 9.82 -0.23 -8.76
CA PHE A 542 9.19 -1.50 -9.15
C PHE A 542 9.96 -2.04 -10.37
N PRO A 543 10.23 -3.36 -10.47
CA PRO A 543 10.99 -3.93 -11.58
C PRO A 543 10.23 -3.85 -12.91
N PHE A 544 10.98 -3.73 -14.00
CA PHE A 544 10.47 -3.88 -15.35
C PHE A 544 10.17 -5.35 -15.70
N PHE A 545 9.40 -5.58 -16.77
CA PHE A 545 9.05 -6.92 -17.22
C PHE A 545 10.30 -7.77 -17.49
N GLU A 546 11.29 -7.20 -18.18
CA GLU A 546 12.56 -7.83 -18.55
C GLU A 546 13.38 -8.24 -17.31
N GLN A 547 13.27 -7.49 -16.21
CA GLN A 547 13.91 -7.85 -14.93
C GLN A 547 13.19 -9.03 -14.25
N VAL A 548 11.85 -9.05 -14.32
CA VAL A 548 11.02 -10.16 -13.80
C VAL A 548 11.19 -11.42 -14.65
N GLU A 549 11.33 -11.30 -15.98
CA GLU A 549 11.62 -12.40 -16.91
C GLU A 549 13.02 -12.99 -16.69
N LEU A 550 14.05 -12.15 -16.59
CA LEU A 550 15.42 -12.60 -16.34
C LEU A 550 15.55 -13.28 -14.96
N PHE A 551 14.76 -12.84 -13.97
CA PHE A 551 14.62 -13.53 -12.69
C PHE A 551 13.85 -14.86 -12.81
N ALA A 552 12.75 -14.91 -13.59
CA ALA A 552 11.99 -16.13 -13.86
C ALA A 552 12.83 -17.22 -14.52
N GLY A 553 13.76 -16.85 -15.40
CA GLY A 553 14.71 -17.78 -16.03
C GLY A 553 15.59 -18.58 -15.04
N GLN A 554 15.75 -18.09 -13.79
CA GLN A 554 16.48 -18.81 -12.73
C GLN A 554 15.59 -19.76 -11.91
N LEU A 555 14.26 -19.59 -12.00
CA LEU A 555 13.24 -20.21 -11.18
C LEU A 555 12.16 -20.88 -12.05
N PRO A 556 12.49 -21.97 -12.77
CA PRO A 556 11.48 -22.75 -13.49
C PRO A 556 10.41 -23.29 -12.54
N ASN A 557 9.18 -23.41 -13.04
CA ASN A 557 8.02 -24.01 -12.37
C ASN A 557 7.52 -23.29 -11.10
N VAL A 558 7.81 -22.00 -10.90
CA VAL A 558 7.13 -21.15 -9.90
C VAL A 558 5.90 -20.46 -10.50
N THR A 559 4.90 -20.13 -9.68
CA THR A 559 3.74 -19.35 -10.13
C THR A 559 4.07 -17.86 -10.17
N PHE A 560 3.33 -17.04 -10.96
CA PHE A 560 3.63 -15.62 -11.10
C PHE A 560 3.52 -14.84 -9.78
N CYS A 561 2.67 -15.29 -8.85
CA CYS A 561 2.60 -14.69 -7.51
C CYS A 561 3.87 -15.01 -6.69
N GLN A 562 4.25 -16.29 -6.65
CA GLN A 562 5.48 -16.75 -5.98
C GLN A 562 6.75 -16.14 -6.59
N LEU A 563 6.73 -15.85 -7.90
CA LEU A 563 7.81 -15.17 -8.62
C LEU A 563 8.02 -13.75 -8.07
N LEU A 564 6.94 -12.96 -7.97
CA LEU A 564 6.99 -11.61 -7.42
C LEU A 564 7.35 -11.60 -5.93
N GLU A 565 6.96 -12.63 -5.18
CA GLU A 565 7.35 -12.80 -3.77
C GLU A 565 8.84 -13.08 -3.62
N LYS A 566 9.37 -14.09 -4.31
CA LYS A 566 10.81 -14.40 -4.33
C LYS A 566 11.64 -13.24 -4.88
N PHE A 567 11.12 -12.50 -5.86
CA PHE A 567 11.76 -11.28 -6.35
C PHE A 567 11.86 -10.25 -5.22
N GLY A 568 10.77 -9.98 -4.51
CA GLY A 568 10.75 -9.04 -3.38
C GLY A 568 11.67 -9.44 -2.23
N GLU A 569 11.75 -10.74 -1.91
CA GLU A 569 12.67 -11.30 -0.91
C GLU A 569 14.15 -11.22 -1.34
N SER A 570 14.42 -11.37 -2.64
CA SER A 570 15.78 -11.31 -3.23
C SER A 570 16.23 -9.88 -3.54
N CYS A 571 15.33 -8.90 -3.46
CA CYS A 571 15.52 -7.54 -3.97
C CYS A 571 16.55 -6.75 -3.16
N ARG A 572 17.59 -6.24 -3.83
CA ARG A 572 18.57 -5.33 -3.21
C ARG A 572 18.24 -3.89 -3.59
N LEU A 573 18.19 -3.00 -2.60
CA LEU A 573 17.82 -1.59 -2.75
C LEU A 573 18.86 -0.69 -2.05
N ASP A 574 19.13 0.49 -2.62
CA ASP A 574 19.81 1.54 -1.86
C ASP A 574 18.88 2.10 -0.76
N GLY A 575 19.46 2.67 0.30
CA GLY A 575 18.76 3.24 1.44
C GLY A 575 17.70 4.29 1.08
N SER A 576 17.80 4.95 -0.07
CA SER A 576 16.87 5.97 -0.58
C SER A 576 15.63 5.40 -1.27
N TYR A 577 15.52 4.08 -1.42
CA TYR A 577 14.45 3.47 -2.20
C TYR A 577 13.68 2.42 -1.40
N PHE A 578 12.45 2.13 -1.84
CA PHE A 578 11.63 1.02 -1.37
C PHE A 578 10.96 0.31 -2.56
N LEU A 579 10.74 -1.01 -2.47
CA LEU A 579 9.95 -1.73 -3.46
C LEU A 579 8.45 -1.39 -3.25
N CYS A 580 7.78 -0.90 -4.28
CA CYS A 580 6.35 -0.60 -4.24
C CYS A 580 5.54 -1.86 -3.95
N ARG A 581 4.52 -1.72 -3.11
CA ARG A 581 3.61 -2.80 -2.72
C ARG A 581 2.77 -3.26 -3.91
N HIS A 582 2.63 -4.58 -4.03
CA HIS A 582 1.96 -5.23 -5.15
C HIS A 582 0.84 -6.19 -4.70
N ASP A 583 0.23 -5.91 -3.54
CA ASP A 583 -0.82 -6.73 -2.91
C ASP A 583 -2.02 -7.01 -3.84
N HIS A 584 -2.39 -6.00 -4.64
CA HIS A 584 -3.48 -6.12 -5.62
C HIS A 584 -3.07 -7.03 -6.80
N ILE A 585 -1.85 -6.86 -7.29
CA ILE A 585 -1.25 -7.64 -8.39
C ILE A 585 -1.15 -9.12 -7.97
N LYS A 586 -0.74 -9.42 -6.72
CA LYS A 586 -0.76 -10.79 -6.16
C LYS A 586 -2.17 -11.42 -6.20
N LYS A 587 -3.22 -10.68 -5.81
CA LYS A 587 -4.61 -11.18 -5.83
C LYS A 587 -5.10 -11.47 -7.25
N VAL A 588 -4.73 -10.64 -8.23
CA VAL A 588 -5.04 -10.89 -9.64
C VAL A 588 -4.24 -12.09 -10.16
N ALA A 589 -2.94 -12.20 -9.83
CA ALA A 589 -2.08 -13.32 -10.21
C ALA A 589 -2.64 -14.67 -9.74
N ASN A 590 -3.03 -14.78 -8.47
CA ASN A 590 -3.63 -16.00 -7.91
C ASN A 590 -4.93 -16.40 -8.62
N MET A 591 -5.74 -15.43 -9.04
CA MET A 591 -6.96 -15.71 -9.83
C MET A 591 -6.62 -16.18 -11.25
N LEU A 592 -5.67 -15.53 -11.91
CA LEU A 592 -5.25 -15.82 -13.28
C LEU A 592 -4.40 -17.10 -13.40
N GLU A 593 -3.91 -17.65 -12.29
CA GLU A 593 -3.26 -18.97 -12.25
C GLU A 593 -4.22 -20.09 -12.71
N LYS A 594 -5.53 -19.94 -12.46
CA LYS A 594 -6.57 -20.84 -12.99
C LYS A 594 -6.66 -20.83 -14.52
N VAL A 595 -6.17 -19.77 -15.19
CA VAL A 595 -6.18 -19.64 -16.66
C VAL A 595 -4.94 -20.31 -17.26
N ARG A 596 -5.14 -21.42 -17.97
CA ARG A 596 -4.09 -22.07 -18.78
C ARG A 596 -3.93 -21.35 -20.13
N GLY A 597 -2.71 -21.35 -20.68
CA GLY A 597 -2.39 -20.80 -22.00
C GLY A 597 -1.74 -19.41 -22.01
N LEU A 598 -1.85 -18.61 -20.94
CA LEU A 598 -1.19 -17.29 -20.85
C LEU A 598 0.33 -17.43 -20.65
N THR A 599 1.11 -16.68 -21.43
CA THR A 599 2.57 -16.51 -21.29
C THR A 599 2.94 -15.69 -20.04
N LEU A 600 4.23 -15.53 -19.75
CA LEU A 600 4.70 -14.68 -18.65
C LEU A 600 4.36 -13.19 -18.90
N GLU A 601 4.50 -12.73 -20.14
CA GLU A 601 4.17 -11.36 -20.56
C GLU A 601 2.66 -11.10 -20.49
N ASP A 602 1.83 -12.01 -21.01
CA ASP A 602 0.37 -11.90 -20.88
C ASP A 602 -0.03 -11.81 -19.40
N ARG A 603 0.52 -12.68 -18.54
CA ARG A 603 0.23 -12.69 -17.10
C ARG A 603 0.64 -11.38 -16.44
N PHE A 604 1.81 -10.85 -16.77
CA PHE A 604 2.27 -9.55 -16.29
C PHE A 604 1.24 -8.47 -16.68
N ASN A 605 0.96 -8.32 -17.98
CA ASN A 605 0.03 -7.31 -18.50
C ASN A 605 -1.38 -7.44 -17.91
N PHE A 606 -1.97 -8.64 -17.84
CA PHE A 606 -3.28 -8.84 -17.20
C PHE A 606 -3.26 -8.57 -15.68
N CYS A 607 -2.13 -8.75 -14.97
CA CYS A 607 -2.02 -8.43 -13.54
C CYS A 607 -1.85 -6.92 -13.25
N PHE A 608 -1.39 -6.13 -14.22
CA PHE A 608 -1.36 -4.66 -14.16
C PHE A 608 -2.67 -3.99 -14.60
N ALA A 609 -3.64 -4.76 -15.09
CA ALA A 609 -4.94 -4.24 -15.49
C ALA A 609 -5.66 -3.51 -14.33
N PRO A 610 -6.25 -2.33 -14.55
CA PRO A 610 -6.79 -1.46 -13.51
C PRO A 610 -8.15 -1.97 -12.98
N VAL A 611 -8.11 -3.03 -12.18
CA VAL A 611 -9.29 -3.71 -11.59
C VAL A 611 -9.47 -3.38 -10.10
N ASN A 612 -10.72 -3.27 -9.67
CA ASN A 612 -11.07 -3.18 -8.26
C ASN A 612 -11.12 -4.57 -7.62
N VAL A 613 -10.02 -5.01 -7.00
CA VAL A 613 -9.91 -6.31 -6.32
C VAL A 613 -10.87 -6.52 -5.12
N ARG A 614 -11.68 -5.52 -4.76
CA ARG A 614 -12.77 -5.61 -3.77
C ARG A 614 -14.16 -5.79 -4.39
N ASP A 615 -14.27 -5.86 -5.71
CA ASP A 615 -15.50 -6.12 -6.46
C ASP A 615 -15.41 -7.47 -7.20
N PRO A 616 -16.11 -8.52 -6.72
CA PRO A 616 -16.15 -9.82 -7.39
C PRO A 616 -16.66 -9.78 -8.83
N ARG A 617 -17.53 -8.82 -9.20
CA ARG A 617 -18.00 -8.68 -10.59
C ARG A 617 -16.87 -8.22 -11.50
N ALA A 618 -16.11 -7.21 -11.08
CA ALA A 618 -14.95 -6.74 -11.83
C ALA A 618 -13.90 -7.85 -12.01
N MET A 619 -13.63 -8.61 -10.95
CA MET A 619 -12.72 -9.78 -10.99
C MET A 619 -13.23 -10.89 -11.92
N TYR A 620 -14.54 -11.20 -11.89
CA TYR A 620 -15.17 -12.19 -12.79
C TYR A 620 -15.02 -11.81 -14.27
N HIS A 621 -15.24 -10.54 -14.63
CA HIS A 621 -15.04 -10.09 -16.01
C HIS A 621 -13.56 -10.13 -16.42
N LEU A 622 -12.62 -9.81 -15.53
CA LEU A 622 -11.18 -9.96 -15.79
C LEU A 622 -10.79 -11.42 -16.07
N LEU A 623 -11.28 -12.35 -15.25
CA LEU A 623 -11.08 -13.79 -15.45
C LEU A 623 -11.65 -14.26 -16.80
N ARG A 624 -12.82 -13.76 -17.20
CA ARG A 624 -13.43 -14.06 -18.52
C ARG A 624 -12.63 -13.49 -19.67
N PHE A 625 -12.14 -12.25 -19.57
CA PHE A 625 -11.31 -11.65 -20.62
C PHE A 625 -10.01 -12.43 -20.82
N ALA A 626 -9.32 -12.78 -19.73
CA ALA A 626 -8.14 -13.63 -19.78
C ALA A 626 -8.42 -15.05 -20.32
N SER A 627 -9.57 -15.65 -19.95
CA SER A 627 -9.96 -16.99 -20.41
C SER A 627 -10.45 -17.06 -21.86
N ALA A 628 -10.91 -15.95 -22.43
CA ALA A 628 -11.21 -15.83 -23.86
C ALA A 628 -9.92 -15.62 -24.67
N TYR A 629 -9.07 -14.70 -24.20
CA TYR A 629 -7.76 -14.43 -24.78
C TYR A 629 -6.87 -15.69 -24.83
N SER A 630 -6.77 -16.47 -23.74
CA SER A 630 -5.95 -17.69 -23.70
C SER A 630 -6.46 -18.86 -24.56
N ARG A 631 -7.64 -18.70 -25.17
CA ARG A 631 -8.22 -19.62 -26.16
C ARG A 631 -8.13 -19.06 -27.60
N SER A 632 -7.48 -17.92 -27.79
CA SER A 632 -7.46 -17.14 -29.03
C SER A 632 -8.86 -16.77 -29.55
N VAL A 633 -9.83 -16.60 -28.65
CA VAL A 633 -11.20 -16.20 -28.98
C VAL A 633 -11.33 -14.68 -28.80
N PRO A 634 -11.87 -13.93 -29.78
CA PRO A 634 -12.08 -12.49 -29.66
C PRO A 634 -12.84 -12.11 -28.39
N VAL A 635 -12.24 -11.28 -27.55
CA VAL A 635 -12.76 -10.94 -26.22
C VAL A 635 -13.97 -10.03 -26.37
N ASN A 636 -15.15 -10.57 -26.07
CA ASN A 636 -16.43 -9.88 -26.26
C ASN A 636 -16.90 -9.14 -24.99
N ILE A 637 -17.49 -7.96 -25.18
CA ILE A 637 -18.10 -7.14 -24.14
C ILE A 637 -19.50 -7.69 -23.82
N ALA A 638 -19.53 -8.84 -23.15
CA ALA A 638 -20.74 -9.35 -22.51
C ALA A 638 -21.02 -8.54 -21.23
N LEU A 639 -21.82 -7.49 -21.38
CA LEU A 639 -22.31 -6.62 -20.31
C LEU A 639 -23.72 -6.12 -20.64
N GLY A 640 -24.68 -6.33 -19.75
CA GLY A 640 -26.04 -5.79 -19.88
C GLY A 640 -26.07 -4.26 -19.73
N ILE A 641 -26.25 -3.53 -20.84
CA ILE A 641 -26.38 -2.07 -20.88
C ILE A 641 -27.68 -1.65 -20.15
N PRO A 642 -27.60 -0.84 -19.07
CA PRO A 642 -28.78 -0.33 -18.39
C PRO A 642 -29.50 0.74 -19.21
N LYS A 643 -30.84 0.72 -19.20
CA LYS A 643 -31.70 1.58 -20.05
C LYS A 643 -32.09 2.92 -19.42
N GLY A 644 -31.51 3.30 -18.28
CA GLY A 644 -31.88 4.51 -17.54
C GLY A 644 -30.97 4.75 -16.32
N SER A 645 -31.13 5.90 -15.66
CA SER A 645 -30.40 6.25 -14.45
C SER A 645 -30.81 5.37 -13.26
N ALA A 646 -29.87 5.15 -12.34
CA ALA A 646 -30.09 4.40 -11.11
C ALA A 646 -31.15 5.05 -10.21
N LYS A 647 -31.91 4.20 -9.51
CA LYS A 647 -33.00 4.55 -8.59
C LYS A 647 -32.70 4.25 -7.12
N ASN A 648 -31.51 3.70 -6.85
CA ASN A 648 -31.02 3.29 -5.52
C ASN A 648 -29.48 3.18 -5.55
N ASP A 649 -28.86 2.98 -4.38
CA ASP A 649 -27.40 2.89 -4.24
C ASP A 649 -26.81 1.64 -4.92
N ALA A 650 -27.56 0.53 -4.98
CA ALA A 650 -27.14 -0.72 -5.62
C ALA A 650 -27.07 -0.61 -7.16
N GLU A 651 -28.05 0.03 -7.80
CA GLU A 651 -28.02 0.36 -9.23
C GLU A 651 -26.91 1.37 -9.55
N LEU A 652 -26.61 2.31 -8.64
CA LEU A 652 -25.49 3.24 -8.82
C LEU A 652 -24.13 2.53 -8.74
N LEU A 653 -23.99 1.57 -7.80
CA LEU A 653 -22.81 0.71 -7.70
C LEU A 653 -22.66 -0.20 -8.94
N ASP A 654 -23.75 -0.76 -9.47
CA ASP A 654 -23.75 -1.55 -10.71
C ASP A 654 -23.29 -0.72 -11.93
N LEU A 655 -23.71 0.54 -12.04
CA LEU A 655 -23.20 1.47 -13.06
C LEU A 655 -21.69 1.73 -12.88
N GLU A 656 -21.21 1.96 -11.65
CA GLU A 656 -19.78 2.14 -11.36
C GLU A 656 -18.96 0.88 -11.74
N THR A 657 -19.42 -0.30 -11.34
CA THR A 657 -18.82 -1.60 -11.72
C THR A 657 -18.76 -1.76 -13.24
N LYS A 658 -19.85 -1.48 -13.96
CA LYS A 658 -19.90 -1.58 -15.43
C LYS A 658 -18.91 -0.60 -16.09
N HIS A 659 -18.79 0.62 -15.58
CA HIS A 659 -17.79 1.56 -16.06
C HIS A 659 -16.35 1.09 -15.79
N GLN A 660 -16.09 0.46 -14.63
CA GLN A 660 -14.78 -0.11 -14.31
C GLN A 660 -14.41 -1.28 -15.24
N VAL A 661 -15.36 -2.18 -15.53
CA VAL A 661 -15.13 -3.29 -16.49
C VAL A 661 -14.88 -2.78 -17.90
N LEU A 662 -15.62 -1.75 -18.35
CA LEU A 662 -15.38 -1.10 -19.65
C LEU A 662 -14.01 -0.39 -19.70
N SER A 663 -13.64 0.32 -18.62
CA SER A 663 -12.32 0.95 -18.48
C SER A 663 -11.18 -0.09 -18.51
N MET A 664 -11.41 -1.28 -17.96
CA MET A 664 -10.48 -2.40 -17.97
C MET A 664 -10.38 -3.04 -19.36
N TYR A 665 -11.50 -3.22 -20.07
CA TYR A 665 -11.50 -3.70 -21.47
C TYR A 665 -10.68 -2.76 -22.37
N LEU A 666 -10.93 -1.45 -22.27
CA LEU A 666 -10.18 -0.42 -23.00
C LEU A 666 -8.68 -0.49 -22.68
N TRP A 667 -8.32 -0.59 -21.39
CA TRP A 667 -6.92 -0.74 -20.98
C TRP A 667 -6.25 -1.98 -21.59
N LEU A 668 -6.92 -3.13 -21.59
CA LEU A 668 -6.40 -4.36 -22.17
C LEU A 668 -6.22 -4.23 -23.70
N SER A 669 -7.19 -3.61 -24.39
CA SER A 669 -7.09 -3.34 -25.84
C SER A 669 -5.96 -2.37 -26.24
N HIS A 670 -5.35 -1.67 -25.27
CA HIS A 670 -4.17 -0.82 -25.48
C HIS A 670 -2.83 -1.54 -25.30
N HIS A 671 -2.83 -2.79 -24.84
CA HIS A 671 -1.66 -3.64 -24.57
C HIS A 671 -1.66 -4.95 -25.38
N PHE A 672 -2.81 -5.40 -25.87
CA PHE A 672 -2.96 -6.61 -26.69
C PHE A 672 -3.46 -6.28 -28.11
N ASN A 673 -3.17 -7.16 -29.07
CA ASN A 673 -3.47 -6.95 -30.49
C ASN A 673 -4.96 -6.73 -30.76
N GLU A 674 -5.30 -5.81 -31.69
CA GLU A 674 -6.68 -5.42 -32.03
C GLU A 674 -7.59 -6.61 -32.40
N GLU A 675 -7.04 -7.65 -33.04
CA GLU A 675 -7.76 -8.89 -33.38
C GLU A 675 -8.33 -9.61 -32.14
N THR A 676 -7.66 -9.49 -30.99
CA THR A 676 -8.07 -10.11 -29.72
C THR A 676 -9.06 -9.26 -28.93
N PHE A 677 -9.01 -7.93 -29.05
CA PHE A 677 -9.95 -6.99 -28.40
C PHE A 677 -10.66 -6.07 -29.44
N PRO A 678 -11.43 -6.63 -30.40
CA PRO A 678 -11.89 -5.87 -31.58
C PRO A 678 -13.01 -4.86 -31.29
N TYR A 679 -13.57 -4.81 -30.08
CA TYR A 679 -14.75 -4.01 -29.77
C TYR A 679 -14.44 -2.65 -29.12
N VAL A 680 -13.23 -2.10 -29.29
CA VAL A 680 -12.76 -0.84 -28.67
C VAL A 680 -13.78 0.29 -28.77
N LYS A 681 -14.19 0.67 -29.99
CA LYS A 681 -15.16 1.77 -30.22
C LYS A 681 -16.50 1.55 -29.51
N LYS A 682 -16.96 0.31 -29.46
CA LYS A 682 -18.18 -0.08 -28.74
C LYS A 682 -17.99 0.05 -27.22
N ALA A 683 -16.80 -0.27 -26.70
CA ALA A 683 -16.48 -0.03 -25.29
C ALA A 683 -16.43 1.46 -24.96
N GLU A 684 -15.89 2.31 -25.84
CA GLU A 684 -15.88 3.78 -25.69
C GLU A 684 -17.30 4.36 -25.65
N GLU A 685 -18.16 3.99 -26.62
CA GLU A 685 -19.57 4.37 -26.67
C GLU A 685 -20.33 3.91 -25.41
N MET A 686 -20.14 2.66 -24.99
CA MET A 686 -20.74 2.12 -23.76
C MET A 686 -20.24 2.84 -22.50
N ALA A 687 -18.96 3.18 -22.42
CA ALA A 687 -18.37 3.88 -21.28
C ALA A 687 -18.92 5.30 -21.15
N MET A 688 -18.98 6.05 -22.26
CA MET A 688 -19.60 7.38 -22.30
C MET A 688 -21.08 7.33 -21.89
N GLY A 689 -21.84 6.36 -22.40
CA GLY A 689 -23.24 6.16 -22.02
C GLY A 689 -23.42 5.87 -20.52
N VAL A 690 -22.61 4.99 -19.95
CA VAL A 690 -22.65 4.70 -18.51
C VAL A 690 -22.21 5.90 -17.66
N ALA A 691 -21.22 6.68 -18.10
CA ALA A 691 -20.77 7.89 -17.39
C ALA A 691 -21.83 9.01 -17.37
N ASP A 692 -22.59 9.18 -18.45
CA ASP A 692 -23.77 10.08 -18.52
C ASP A 692 -24.93 9.58 -17.64
N LEU A 693 -25.23 8.28 -17.65
CA LEU A 693 -26.21 7.69 -16.73
C LEU A 693 -25.80 7.88 -15.26
N LEU A 694 -24.51 7.76 -14.92
CA LEU A 694 -23.98 8.07 -13.59
C LEU A 694 -24.17 9.55 -13.24
N GLY A 695 -23.86 10.47 -14.16
CA GLY A 695 -24.09 11.92 -13.97
C GLY A 695 -25.56 12.24 -13.66
N LYS A 696 -26.48 11.71 -14.45
CA LYS A 696 -27.95 11.84 -14.24
C LYS A 696 -28.40 11.20 -12.93
N SER A 697 -27.80 10.08 -12.54
CA SER A 697 -28.11 9.41 -11.28
C SER A 697 -27.70 10.24 -10.06
N LEU A 698 -26.52 10.89 -10.07
CA LEU A 698 -26.03 11.73 -8.97
C LEU A 698 -26.85 13.02 -8.77
N VAL A 699 -27.38 13.59 -9.86
CA VAL A 699 -28.31 14.74 -9.83
C VAL A 699 -29.63 14.36 -9.15
N ASN A 700 -30.17 13.18 -9.49
CA ASN A 700 -31.43 12.65 -8.99
C ASN A 700 -31.32 11.87 -7.67
N ALA A 701 -30.13 11.74 -7.09
CA ALA A 701 -29.85 10.88 -5.94
C ALA A 701 -30.49 11.39 -4.63
N CYS A 702 -31.71 10.92 -4.36
CA CYS A 702 -32.48 11.21 -3.13
C CYS A 702 -32.68 9.95 -2.24
N TRP A 703 -31.96 8.87 -2.51
CA TRP A 703 -32.06 7.57 -1.82
C TRP A 703 -31.09 7.48 -0.64
N LYS A 704 -31.52 6.84 0.45
CA LYS A 704 -30.63 6.44 1.55
C LYS A 704 -29.60 5.41 1.04
N PRO A 705 -28.32 5.47 1.46
CA PRO A 705 -27.37 4.38 1.24
C PRO A 705 -27.89 3.08 1.85
N GLU A 706 -27.79 1.98 1.11
CA GLU A 706 -28.14 0.67 1.65
C GLU A 706 -27.00 0.16 2.55
N SER A 707 -27.33 -0.28 3.76
CA SER A 707 -26.37 -0.97 4.61
C SER A 707 -26.01 -2.31 3.99
N ARG A 708 -24.72 -2.53 3.66
CA ARG A 708 -24.19 -3.88 3.40
C ARG A 708 -24.67 -4.80 4.52
N GLN A 709 -25.25 -5.95 4.16
CA GLN A 709 -25.77 -6.89 5.14
C GLN A 709 -24.66 -7.24 6.15
N PRO A 710 -24.91 -7.15 7.46
CA PRO A 710 -23.92 -7.56 8.45
C PRO A 710 -23.63 -9.05 8.30
N ARG A 711 -22.35 -9.46 8.31
CA ARG A 711 -21.97 -10.86 8.55
C ARG A 711 -22.70 -11.32 9.83
N ARG A 712 -23.24 -12.56 9.82
CA ARG A 712 -24.21 -13.05 10.83
C ARG A 712 -23.81 -12.66 12.26
N PRO A 713 -24.73 -12.09 13.07
CA PRO A 713 -24.38 -11.62 14.40
C PRO A 713 -23.96 -12.78 15.30
N LYS A 714 -22.86 -12.59 16.05
CA LYS A 714 -22.59 -13.37 17.26
C LYS A 714 -23.65 -13.02 18.33
N PRO A 715 -23.87 -13.88 19.35
CA PRO A 715 -24.94 -13.68 20.33
C PRO A 715 -24.92 -12.30 20.99
N GLN A 716 -26.11 -11.76 21.24
CA GLN A 716 -26.30 -10.35 21.63
C GLN A 716 -25.81 -10.07 23.05
N GLU A 717 -24.85 -9.16 23.19
CA GLU A 717 -24.80 -8.29 24.35
C GLU A 717 -25.73 -7.08 24.13
N LYS A 718 -26.06 -6.35 25.20
CA LYS A 718 -27.18 -5.40 25.22
C LYS A 718 -26.93 -4.16 24.37
N GLU A 719 -28.02 -3.58 23.87
CA GLU A 719 -28.03 -2.27 23.23
C GLU A 719 -27.68 -1.16 24.25
N GLU A 720 -26.44 -0.67 24.20
CA GLU A 720 -26.09 0.66 24.70
C GLU A 720 -26.06 1.66 23.54
N GLU A 721 -26.31 2.93 23.86
CA GLU A 721 -26.46 4.01 22.89
C GLU A 721 -25.15 4.28 22.13
N TYR A 722 -25.22 4.40 20.80
CA TYR A 722 -24.04 4.44 19.92
C TYR A 722 -23.31 5.80 19.98
N GLU A 723 -22.56 6.04 21.06
CA GLU A 723 -21.63 7.17 21.13
C GLU A 723 -20.56 7.03 20.02
N ARG A 724 -20.47 8.07 19.18
CA ARG A 724 -19.42 8.20 18.16
C ARG A 724 -18.06 8.24 18.87
N PRO A 725 -17.05 7.46 18.46
CA PRO A 725 -15.74 7.47 19.11
C PRO A 725 -15.16 8.88 19.06
N ARG A 726 -14.99 9.49 20.23
CA ARG A 726 -14.39 10.82 20.39
C ARG A 726 -12.95 10.76 19.88
N SER A 727 -12.46 11.86 19.29
CA SER A 727 -11.12 11.91 18.71
C SER A 727 -10.05 11.47 19.73
N LEU A 728 -9.09 10.64 19.31
CA LEU A 728 -8.08 10.02 20.19
C LEU A 728 -7.02 11.01 20.72
N VAL A 729 -7.32 12.31 20.74
CA VAL A 729 -6.47 13.40 21.21
C VAL A 729 -6.68 13.62 22.72
N LYS A 730 -6.43 12.57 23.51
CA LYS A 730 -6.35 12.64 24.98
C LYS A 730 -5.20 11.78 25.54
N LEU A 731 -4.00 12.10 25.10
CA LEU A 731 -2.76 11.85 25.85
C LEU A 731 -2.02 13.19 25.98
N GLN A 732 -1.44 13.45 27.15
CA GLN A 732 -0.93 14.74 27.61
C GLN A 732 -1.99 15.85 27.83
N GLN A 733 -2.72 15.75 28.95
CA GLN A 733 -3.31 16.95 29.55
C GLN A 733 -2.23 17.70 30.36
N LYS A 734 -1.97 18.97 30.01
CA LYS A 734 -1.54 19.99 30.98
C LYS A 734 -2.73 20.92 31.25
N PRO A 735 -2.90 21.50 32.45
CA PRO A 735 -4.00 22.42 32.74
C PRO A 735 -3.93 23.69 31.87
N LEU A 736 -5.10 24.17 31.44
CA LEU A 736 -5.28 25.42 30.71
C LEU A 736 -5.51 26.58 31.68
N GLU A 737 -4.44 27.05 32.33
CA GLU A 737 -4.44 28.27 33.16
C GLU A 737 -3.34 29.25 32.71
N ALA A 738 -3.35 29.64 31.43
CA ALA A 738 -2.59 30.79 30.90
C ALA A 738 -3.00 31.16 29.45
N ILE A 739 -4.22 31.68 29.23
CA ILE A 739 -4.56 32.40 27.98
C ILE A 739 -5.21 33.75 28.30
N SER A 740 -4.44 34.59 28.99
CA SER A 740 -4.65 36.05 29.10
C SER A 740 -3.59 36.85 28.32
N ASP A 741 -2.43 36.25 28.05
CA ASP A 741 -1.23 36.93 27.58
C ASP A 741 -0.65 36.28 26.32
N LEU A 742 -1.30 36.52 25.18
CA LEU A 742 -0.69 36.41 23.85
C LEU A 742 -0.84 37.77 23.15
N GLY A 743 0.29 38.48 23.06
CA GLY A 743 0.31 39.92 22.78
C GLY A 743 -0.20 40.31 21.39
N PHE A 744 -0.87 41.46 21.33
CA PHE A 744 -1.23 42.15 20.10
C PHE A 744 0.03 42.52 19.30
N ILE A 745 0.32 41.79 18.22
CA ILE A 745 1.34 42.20 17.24
C ILE A 745 0.74 43.29 16.35
N ASN A 746 0.85 44.54 16.79
CA ASN A 746 0.57 45.71 15.97
C ASN A 746 1.61 45.80 14.84
N LEU A 747 1.15 45.70 13.58
CA LEU A 747 1.95 45.94 12.39
C LEU A 747 1.30 46.99 11.48
N GLU A 748 0.88 48.11 12.06
CA GLU A 748 0.53 49.32 11.32
C GLU A 748 1.44 50.50 11.71
N LYS A 749 2.09 51.08 10.70
CA LYS A 749 2.54 52.48 10.70
C LYS A 749 2.43 53.04 9.27
N ALA A 750 2.04 54.32 9.20
CA ALA A 750 2.10 55.18 8.02
C ALA A 750 1.09 54.94 6.87
N ALA A 751 -0.20 55.18 7.15
CA ALA A 751 -1.00 56.06 6.28
C ALA A 751 -2.02 56.84 7.13
N LYS A 752 -2.20 58.14 6.86
CA LYS A 752 -3.26 58.96 7.48
C LYS A 752 -4.43 59.12 6.50
N PRO A 753 -5.69 59.03 6.98
CA PRO A 753 -6.82 59.75 6.42
C PRO A 753 -7.17 60.98 7.27
N ASP A 754 -7.59 62.08 6.64
CA ASP A 754 -8.03 63.30 7.33
C ASP A 754 -9.53 63.27 7.70
N ASN A 755 -9.90 64.12 8.66
CA ASN A 755 -11.27 64.29 9.17
C ASN A 755 -12.31 64.62 8.08
N LYS A 756 -13.53 64.05 8.21
CA LYS A 756 -14.76 64.87 8.38
C LYS A 756 -15.99 64.11 8.89
N LEU A 757 -16.86 64.92 9.51
CA LEU A 757 -18.18 64.66 10.09
C LEU A 757 -19.11 63.83 9.15
N TYR A 758 -20.13 63.10 9.62
CA TYR A 758 -21.19 63.55 10.54
C TYR A 758 -21.87 62.44 11.37
N PHE A 759 -22.38 62.85 12.54
CA PHE A 759 -23.43 62.14 13.27
C PHE A 759 -24.81 62.53 12.72
N SER A 760 -25.76 61.59 12.70
CA SER A 760 -27.19 61.89 12.72
C SER A 760 -27.95 60.83 13.53
N THR A 761 -28.94 61.26 14.31
CA THR A 761 -29.69 60.42 15.27
C THR A 761 -31.16 60.30 14.87
N GLY A 762 -31.72 59.09 14.87
CA GLY A 762 -33.16 58.84 14.69
C GLY A 762 -33.71 57.90 15.78
N ARG A 763 -34.93 58.16 16.28
CA ARG A 763 -35.48 57.45 17.46
C ARG A 763 -37.02 57.42 17.49
N SER A 764 -37.60 56.23 17.49
CA SER A 764 -39.01 55.89 17.72
C SER A 764 -39.08 54.38 18.09
N LYS A 765 -39.83 53.81 19.06
CA LYS A 765 -41.17 54.06 19.69
C LYS A 765 -42.35 53.83 18.73
N SER A 766 -43.34 52.96 18.95
CA SER A 766 -43.69 52.02 20.06
C SER A 766 -44.22 50.67 19.45
N ALA A 767 -45.07 49.78 19.99
CA ALA A 767 -45.95 49.69 21.17
C ALA A 767 -46.28 48.21 21.56
N ASP A 768 -47.34 47.96 22.34
CA ASP A 768 -47.64 46.74 23.12
C ASP A 768 -48.95 46.00 22.71
N VAL A 769 -49.46 45.09 23.59
CA VAL A 769 -50.76 44.34 23.59
C VAL A 769 -50.72 43.01 22.79
N ALA A 770 -50.81 41.78 23.34
CA ALA A 770 -51.82 41.06 24.18
C ALA A 770 -53.07 40.58 23.37
N THR A 771 -53.80 39.46 23.61
CA THR A 771 -53.88 38.43 24.70
C THR A 771 -54.67 37.19 24.21
N ASP A 772 -54.58 36.02 24.89
CA ASP A 772 -55.59 34.91 24.97
C ASP A 772 -56.09 34.16 23.70
N SER A 773 -56.82 33.01 23.74
CA SER A 773 -56.81 31.83 24.65
C SER A 773 -57.56 30.57 24.07
N ASN A 774 -57.34 29.38 24.64
CA ASN A 774 -58.18 28.16 24.76
C ASN A 774 -59.16 27.63 23.66
N SER A 775 -58.97 26.36 23.23
CA SER A 775 -59.97 25.24 23.10
C SER A 775 -59.28 23.99 22.46
N LYS A 776 -59.47 22.70 22.82
CA LYS A 776 -60.64 21.79 23.01
C LYS A 776 -61.44 21.57 21.70
N GLU A 777 -61.78 20.37 21.20
CA GLU A 777 -61.87 18.96 21.66
C GLU A 777 -61.39 17.99 20.53
N ALA A 778 -60.84 16.77 20.73
CA ALA A 778 -61.31 15.50 21.33
C ALA A 778 -62.29 14.64 20.47
N LEU A 779 -61.88 13.42 20.06
CA LEU A 779 -62.73 12.31 19.57
C LEU A 779 -62.05 10.93 19.73
N LYS A 780 -62.78 9.80 19.56
CA LYS A 780 -62.48 8.49 20.18
C LYS A 780 -62.76 7.23 19.32
N GLY A 781 -61.94 6.18 19.48
CA GLY A 781 -62.18 4.75 19.15
C GLY A 781 -60.87 3.95 19.34
N LYS A 782 -60.72 2.81 20.07
CA LYS A 782 -61.47 1.52 20.18
C LYS A 782 -61.51 0.74 18.85
N GLY A 783 -61.12 -0.54 18.74
CA GLY A 783 -60.60 -1.59 19.68
C GLY A 783 -60.47 -2.96 18.94
N THR A 784 -60.12 -4.13 19.51
CA THR A 784 -59.63 -4.50 20.86
C THR A 784 -59.12 -5.97 20.93
N SER A 785 -57.81 -6.18 21.18
CA SER A 785 -57.14 -7.23 22.02
C SER A 785 -57.70 -8.67 22.24
N VAL A 786 -56.86 -9.71 21.97
CA VAL A 786 -56.78 -11.07 22.59
C VAL A 786 -55.30 -11.53 22.41
N ALA A 787 -54.44 -11.91 23.38
CA ALA A 787 -54.38 -13.06 24.32
C ALA A 787 -54.27 -14.47 23.63
N SER A 788 -53.61 -15.51 24.15
CA SER A 788 -52.55 -15.70 25.19
C SER A 788 -52.18 -17.20 25.28
N GLU A 789 -50.91 -17.62 25.33
CA GLU A 789 -50.56 -18.97 25.84
C GLU A 789 -49.10 -19.13 26.33
N LYS A 790 -48.82 -20.20 27.11
CA LYS A 790 -47.52 -20.54 27.75
C LYS A 790 -47.30 -22.06 27.82
N ALA A 791 -46.08 -22.54 27.59
CA ALA A 791 -45.56 -23.80 28.17
C ALA A 791 -44.02 -23.90 28.04
N GLY A 792 -43.37 -24.67 28.92
CA GLY A 792 -41.96 -25.10 28.79
C GLY A 792 -40.92 -24.27 29.56
N GLY A 793 -40.01 -24.94 30.30
CA GLY A 793 -38.91 -24.31 31.03
C GLY A 793 -38.04 -25.29 31.83
N SER A 794 -37.00 -24.77 32.51
CA SER A 794 -35.83 -25.51 33.07
C SER A 794 -34.76 -25.82 31.99
N LEU A 795 -33.45 -25.74 32.25
CA LEU A 795 -32.69 -25.76 33.51
C LEU A 795 -31.85 -24.48 33.76
N ARG A 796 -31.43 -24.26 35.01
CA ARG A 796 -30.40 -23.26 35.39
C ARG A 796 -29.02 -23.91 35.47
N ALA A 797 -28.02 -23.25 34.90
CA ALA A 797 -26.61 -23.45 35.27
C ALA A 797 -26.25 -22.61 36.51
N SER A 798 -25.11 -22.91 37.15
CA SER A 798 -24.70 -22.35 38.43
C SER A 798 -24.29 -20.87 38.38
N ALA A 799 -24.62 -20.13 39.44
CA ALA A 799 -23.92 -18.90 39.76
C ALA A 799 -22.55 -19.21 40.40
N HIS A 800 -21.64 -18.23 40.38
CA HIS A 800 -20.27 -18.23 40.96
C HIS A 800 -19.10 -18.53 40.02
N ILE A 801 -18.98 -17.77 38.92
CA ILE A 801 -17.67 -17.34 38.41
C ILE A 801 -17.67 -15.80 38.38
N ARG A 802 -16.73 -15.17 39.08
CA ARG A 802 -16.68 -13.71 39.30
C ARG A 802 -15.61 -13.04 38.43
N VAL A 803 -15.74 -13.18 37.11
CA VAL A 803 -14.80 -12.58 36.14
C VAL A 803 -14.83 -11.06 36.30
N THR A 804 -13.79 -10.51 36.91
CA THR A 804 -13.70 -9.08 37.25
C THR A 804 -12.68 -8.41 36.33
N VAL A 805 -13.10 -8.07 35.12
CA VAL A 805 -12.21 -7.43 34.14
C VAL A 805 -12.03 -5.95 34.49
N ARG A 806 -10.89 -5.62 35.10
CA ARG A 806 -10.36 -4.25 35.14
C ARG A 806 -9.23 -4.14 34.13
N PHE A 807 -9.44 -3.40 33.06
CA PHE A 807 -8.34 -2.89 32.24
C PHE A 807 -7.75 -1.65 32.90
N ASP A 808 -6.42 -1.53 32.90
CA ASP A 808 -5.75 -0.27 33.23
C ASP A 808 -4.44 -0.13 32.42
N TYR A 809 -3.96 1.10 32.27
CA TYR A 809 -2.94 1.48 31.29
C TYR A 809 -1.50 1.43 31.85
N GLN A 810 -0.73 0.41 31.47
CA GLN A 810 0.73 0.52 31.21
C GLN A 810 1.24 -0.76 30.49
N PRO A 811 1.94 -0.65 29.33
CA PRO A 811 2.28 -1.83 28.53
C PRO A 811 3.53 -2.62 28.98
N ASP A 812 4.34 -2.08 29.89
CA ASP A 812 5.76 -2.47 30.00
C ASP A 812 6.16 -3.24 31.27
N ILE A 813 5.25 -3.51 32.22
CA ILE A 813 5.58 -4.19 33.49
C ILE A 813 4.52 -5.23 33.89
N CYS A 814 4.97 -6.44 34.24
CA CYS A 814 4.12 -7.47 34.85
C CYS A 814 3.63 -7.05 36.26
N LYS A 815 2.30 -6.91 36.41
CA LYS A 815 1.68 -6.39 37.64
C LYS A 815 1.88 -7.31 38.85
N ASP A 816 1.61 -8.60 38.69
CA ASP A 816 1.60 -9.55 39.82
C ASP A 816 3.00 -9.71 40.41
N TYR A 817 4.03 -9.71 39.56
CA TYR A 817 5.43 -9.68 39.98
C TYR A 817 5.77 -8.40 40.76
N LYS A 818 5.31 -7.23 40.29
CA LYS A 818 5.53 -5.94 40.96
C LYS A 818 4.84 -5.84 42.33
N GLU A 819 3.67 -6.45 42.50
CA GLU A 819 2.89 -6.38 43.75
C GLU A 819 3.19 -7.52 44.74
N THR A 820 3.74 -8.66 44.29
CA THR A 820 3.94 -9.85 45.14
C THR A 820 5.33 -10.48 45.09
N GLY A 821 6.20 -10.06 44.17
CA GLY A 821 7.52 -10.67 43.92
C GLY A 821 7.48 -11.99 43.14
N TYR A 822 6.31 -12.44 42.69
CA TYR A 822 6.13 -13.71 41.98
C TYR A 822 5.12 -13.56 40.83
N CYS A 823 5.32 -14.28 39.73
CA CYS A 823 4.38 -14.35 38.62
C CYS A 823 3.96 -15.80 38.38
N GLY A 824 2.68 -16.11 38.54
CA GLY A 824 2.15 -17.48 38.37
C GLY A 824 2.15 -18.01 36.93
N TYR A 825 2.54 -17.19 35.94
CA TYR A 825 2.56 -17.55 34.52
C TYR A 825 3.96 -17.91 33.98
N VAL A 826 5.03 -17.64 34.75
CA VAL A 826 6.44 -18.00 34.44
C VAL A 826 6.77 -17.77 32.95
N ASP A 827 7.15 -18.80 32.20
CA ASP A 827 7.59 -18.74 30.79
C ASP A 827 6.51 -18.26 29.80
N SER A 828 5.24 -18.23 30.23
CA SER A 828 4.11 -17.71 29.43
C SER A 828 3.88 -16.20 29.61
N CYS A 829 4.65 -15.52 30.46
CA CYS A 829 4.48 -14.10 30.72
C CYS A 829 5.16 -13.25 29.63
N MET A 830 4.38 -12.56 28.79
CA MET A 830 4.88 -11.72 27.69
C MET A 830 5.66 -10.45 28.12
N ILE A 831 5.99 -10.28 29.41
CA ILE A 831 6.65 -9.08 29.96
C ILE A 831 7.68 -9.46 31.04
N VAL A 832 8.77 -10.12 30.61
CA VAL A 832 9.99 -10.49 31.36
C VAL A 832 11.13 -10.51 30.31
N GLU A 833 12.38 -10.09 30.53
CA GLU A 833 13.14 -9.76 31.74
C GLU A 833 14.03 -8.50 31.52
N ILE A 834 14.28 -7.70 32.57
CA ILE A 834 15.45 -6.81 32.65
C ILE A 834 16.08 -7.00 34.04
N THR A 835 17.13 -7.83 34.11
CA THR A 835 17.94 -8.01 35.32
C THR A 835 18.90 -6.83 35.48
N SER A 836 18.74 -6.04 36.55
CA SER A 836 19.63 -4.92 36.84
C SER A 836 20.97 -5.40 37.38
N LEU A 837 22.04 -5.16 36.62
CA LEU A 837 23.43 -5.30 37.09
C LEU A 837 23.98 -3.94 37.54
N ASP A 838 23.63 -3.54 38.76
CA ASP A 838 24.34 -2.56 39.58
C ASP A 838 24.72 -3.27 40.89
N GLY A 839 26.02 -3.40 41.23
CA GLY A 839 26.37 -4.23 42.40
C GLY A 839 27.83 -4.38 42.85
N ASN A 840 28.84 -4.04 42.03
CA ASN A 840 30.24 -3.71 42.43
C ASN A 840 31.12 -3.47 41.20
#